data_AF-A0A8C5SJD0-F1
#
_entry.id   AF-A0A8C5SJD0-F1
#
_cell.length_a   1.000
_cell.length_b   1.000
_cell.length_c   1.000
_cell.angle_alpha   90.00
_cell.angle_beta   90.00
_cell.angle_gamma   90.00
#
_symmetry.space_group_name_H-M   'P 1'
#
loop_
_entity.id
_entity.type
_entity.pdbx_description
1 polymer ?
#
loop_
_entity_poly.entity_id
_entity_poly.type
_entity_poly.pdbx_seq_one_letter_code
_entity_poly.pdbx_strand_id
1 'polypeptide(L)'
;REHCTPEQLDTKTIFSSMLSPSRQPFALFGTHSSRENLNSGNFSFPSEGHLLRNTGLAGSIAKHMVVQCVSPKGPLACSRTYFFGATHTPYLGNKLLSQIYFAVVEAVLAGIDTFSKTSQVTKVGASLLTTGPLLLACNARGPQLTVTMAVYDIPDLLAGRGCLGSVVFSESFLTSQILVKEKGSVRRKNPTKEESFLGIFLTGGTGAYIVASNSLCRPEEGKLYFFSEGLLFCHPHYGSITISKAHMVSIQFYDGDSTSVVASLFIEYKPSLLPHLPVQLHTPNNVLMIAVFPKSALYKAFYSQVFSTWQQPGNSGVTLKMIQDNCLSAEQERFFLQHFTIGSVSQEPVMRLHLPVLLQQTEDIPNNEKENDKVTITILTGLPGCQSSELCSFLVTFNKEYGRWLVYRQTMDSPECFSAAHFQKYLSGVLESQQKRSSRPSAYHRKKVRLLVVLQGYTDVIDIVQALQTHPDVDVKASFAIGAVTTCVEPLSSYMEHRFLFPKFLDQCSQGLVSNVVFTSHTTEQRNPLLVQLQKLIRAANSSVSFILAENGIVTRNEDIELILSENSFSDPQMLATRYLMYPGWFDGKFRAGSVFPPMVQICVWFNRPLEKMRFAAKCKALKSSNKSSPFSGNIYHIFGKVKFSDSDRTVEVCHHAFSNTLSLVPVQEGPLPSPPESRTENRDYSGSQESFLVFVGCSLKEDDIKDWLRQTAKQKPQRKALKTRGMLTSQEIKNIHIKRHLDPLPAGYFYNGTQFVNFFGDKMDYHPLMDQFMNDYLEEVNREIEKYNRELDNQEYHDLFEQKT
;
A
#
# COMPACT_ATOMS: atom_id res chain seq x y z
N ARG A 1 -28.26 2.72 11.36
CA ARG A 1 -28.50 2.96 12.82
C ARG A 1 -27.97 1.72 13.53
N GLU A 2 -26.83 1.77 14.21
CA GLU A 2 -25.95 2.93 14.41
C GLU A 2 -25.03 3.22 13.20
N HIS A 3 -24.10 4.17 13.34
CA HIS A 3 -23.03 4.47 12.38
C HIS A 3 -21.73 4.60 13.18
N CYS A 4 -20.70 3.82 12.83
CA CYS A 4 -19.34 4.15 13.25
C CYS A 4 -18.83 5.32 12.39
N THR A 5 -18.76 6.51 12.97
CA THR A 5 -18.01 7.63 12.38
C THR A 5 -16.51 7.38 12.51
N PRO A 6 -15.67 7.85 11.56
CA PRO A 6 -14.23 7.80 11.73
C PRO A 6 -13.82 8.68 12.92
N GLU A 7 -13.01 8.13 13.83
CA GLU A 7 -12.43 8.91 14.92
C GLU A 7 -11.47 9.95 14.35
N GLN A 8 -11.86 11.23 14.41
CA GLN A 8 -10.89 12.31 14.34
C GLN A 8 -9.98 12.18 15.56
N LEU A 9 -8.67 12.03 15.36
CA LEU A 9 -7.69 12.05 16.44
C LEU A 9 -7.72 13.42 17.13
N ASP A 10 -8.50 13.54 18.22
CA ASP A 10 -8.57 14.77 18.99
C ASP A 10 -7.19 15.04 19.61
N THR A 11 -6.57 16.14 19.18
CA THR A 11 -5.26 16.57 19.65
C THR A 11 -5.24 16.88 21.14
N LYS A 12 -6.40 17.15 21.76
CA LYS A 12 -6.53 17.27 23.23
C LYS A 12 -6.19 15.97 23.95
N THR A 13 -6.58 14.82 23.41
CA THR A 13 -6.29 13.51 24.01
C THR A 13 -4.79 13.26 24.05
N ILE A 14 -4.08 13.57 22.97
CA ILE A 14 -2.61 13.49 22.90
C ILE A 14 -1.97 14.41 23.94
N PHE A 15 -2.40 15.68 24.02
CA PHE A 15 -1.88 16.63 25.01
C PHE A 15 -2.14 16.21 26.46
N SER A 16 -3.32 15.67 26.78
CA SER A 16 -3.61 15.14 28.12
C SER A 16 -2.64 14.01 28.52
N SER A 17 -2.26 13.16 27.56
CA SER A 17 -1.35 12.02 27.79
C SER A 17 0.13 12.39 28.03
N MET A 18 0.48 13.67 27.86
CA MET A 18 1.81 14.23 28.11
C MET A 18 1.95 14.84 29.52
N LEU A 19 0.83 15.14 30.21
CA LEU A 19 0.80 15.85 31.49
C LEU A 19 0.63 14.93 32.73
N SER A 20 1.07 13.67 32.65
CA SER A 20 1.09 12.78 33.83
C SER A 20 2.28 13.14 34.75
N PRO A 21 2.11 13.23 36.09
CA PRO A 21 3.21 13.56 37.02
C PRO A 21 4.44 12.65 36.87
N SER A 22 4.23 11.39 36.51
CA SER A 22 5.26 10.39 36.21
C SER A 22 6.13 10.67 34.97
N ARG A 23 5.94 11.78 34.25
CA ARG A 23 6.70 12.15 33.04
C ARG A 23 7.72 13.28 33.21
N GLN A 24 7.93 13.80 34.42
CA GLN A 24 9.01 14.77 34.64
C GLN A 24 10.39 14.06 34.70
N PRO A 25 11.46 14.68 34.18
CA PRO A 25 12.83 14.23 34.43
C PRO A 25 13.29 14.66 35.83
N PHE A 26 14.07 13.83 36.51
CA PHE A 26 14.56 14.12 37.87
C PHE A 26 15.90 13.45 38.18
N ALA A 27 16.58 13.94 39.22
CA ALA A 27 17.72 13.28 39.87
C ALA A 27 17.57 13.38 41.40
N LEU A 28 17.49 12.24 42.07
CA LEU A 28 17.29 12.12 43.52
C LEU A 28 18.46 11.38 44.16
N PHE A 29 18.99 11.89 45.27
CA PHE A 29 20.20 11.37 45.92
C PHE A 29 19.87 10.68 47.24
N GLY A 30 20.42 9.48 47.46
CA GLY A 30 20.31 8.77 48.73
C GLY A 30 18.87 8.62 49.23
N THR A 31 18.63 9.08 50.46
CA THR A 31 17.34 9.00 51.16
C THR A 31 16.22 9.80 50.49
N HIS A 32 16.54 10.81 49.65
CA HIS A 32 15.53 11.58 48.92
C HIS A 32 14.86 10.77 47.81
N SER A 33 15.36 9.58 47.47
CA SER A 33 14.73 8.65 46.53
C SER A 33 13.57 7.84 47.15
N SER A 34 12.75 8.44 48.01
CA SER A 34 11.60 7.75 48.65
C SER A 34 10.49 7.42 47.64
N ARG A 35 9.60 6.48 48.00
CA ARG A 35 8.40 6.14 47.20
C ARG A 35 7.52 7.35 46.91
N GLU A 36 7.37 8.26 47.85
CA GLU A 36 6.57 9.47 47.70
C GLU A 36 7.20 10.43 46.68
N ASN A 37 8.51 10.68 46.78
CA ASN A 37 9.23 11.55 45.84
C ASN A 37 9.26 10.97 44.42
N LEU A 38 9.43 9.65 44.29
CA LEU A 38 9.42 8.98 42.98
C LEU A 38 8.05 8.96 42.29
N ASN A 39 6.96 9.16 43.03
CA ASN A 39 5.58 9.09 42.51
C ASN A 39 4.87 10.47 42.43
N SER A 40 5.29 11.45 43.24
CA SER A 40 4.60 12.76 43.36
C SER A 40 4.78 13.68 42.15
N GLY A 41 5.93 13.59 41.46
CA GLY A 41 6.23 14.40 40.28
C GLY A 41 6.34 15.92 40.52
N ASN A 42 6.35 16.37 41.78
CA ASN A 42 6.48 17.77 42.18
C ASN A 42 7.45 17.86 43.36
N PHE A 43 8.61 18.49 43.14
CA PHE A 43 9.73 18.45 44.08
C PHE A 43 9.91 19.78 44.84
N SER A 44 9.27 19.92 46.00
CA SER A 44 9.44 21.07 46.89
C SER A 44 10.67 20.94 47.80
N PHE A 45 11.86 20.76 47.21
CA PHE A 45 13.11 20.84 47.98
C PHE A 45 13.49 22.33 48.21
N PRO A 46 13.82 22.75 49.44
CA PRO A 46 14.38 24.08 49.67
C PRO A 46 15.71 24.19 48.92
N SER A 47 15.93 25.31 48.23
CA SER A 47 17.06 25.51 47.31
C SER A 47 18.40 25.81 48.01
N GLU A 48 18.70 25.13 49.13
CA GLU A 48 20.00 25.17 49.79
C GLU A 48 21.04 24.31 49.06
N GLY A 49 21.36 24.74 47.85
CA GLY A 49 22.31 24.08 46.96
C GLY A 49 23.75 24.19 47.45
N HIS A 50 24.15 23.36 48.43
CA HIS A 50 25.55 23.00 48.68
C HIS A 50 25.76 21.62 49.36
N LEU A 51 24.73 21.04 49.99
CA LEU A 51 24.88 19.83 50.85
C LEU A 51 24.53 18.49 50.17
N LEU A 52 25.23 18.16 49.07
CA LEU A 52 25.40 16.76 48.63
C LEU A 52 25.97 15.83 49.73
N ARG A 53 26.55 16.42 50.78
CA ARG A 53 27.12 15.75 51.93
C ARG A 53 26.10 15.17 52.92
N ASN A 54 24.82 15.52 52.82
CA ASN A 54 23.82 15.21 53.86
C ASN A 54 22.61 14.39 53.35
N THR A 55 22.60 13.96 52.09
CA THR A 55 21.46 13.25 51.46
C THR A 55 21.45 11.73 51.69
N GLY A 56 22.52 11.18 52.25
CA GLY A 56 22.60 9.79 52.73
C GLY A 56 21.99 9.59 54.12
N LEU A 57 22.03 8.34 54.60
CA LEU A 57 21.48 7.94 55.88
C LEU A 57 22.05 8.79 57.04
N ALA A 58 21.20 9.25 57.94
CA ALA A 58 21.57 10.06 59.11
C ALA A 58 22.40 11.33 58.80
N GLY A 59 22.21 11.92 57.62
CA GLY A 59 22.95 13.13 57.22
C GLY A 59 24.36 12.84 56.69
N SER A 60 24.65 11.61 56.25
CA SER A 60 25.89 11.24 55.57
C SER A 60 25.87 11.60 54.08
N ILE A 61 27.00 11.40 53.39
CA ILE A 61 27.07 11.50 51.92
C ILE A 61 26.19 10.38 51.31
N ALA A 62 25.44 10.70 50.24
CA ALA A 62 24.66 9.70 49.52
C ALA A 62 25.55 8.62 48.88
N LYS A 63 25.09 7.36 48.94
CA LYS A 63 25.76 6.19 48.35
C LYS A 63 25.24 5.83 46.97
N HIS A 64 24.12 6.43 46.55
CA HIS A 64 23.52 6.26 45.23
C HIS A 64 22.71 7.49 44.80
N MET A 65 22.38 7.55 43.51
CA MET A 65 21.36 8.45 42.96
C MET A 65 20.43 7.68 42.01
N VAL A 66 19.16 8.08 41.97
CA VAL A 66 18.17 7.62 40.98
C VAL A 66 17.89 8.77 40.02
N VAL A 67 18.02 8.50 38.72
CA VAL A 67 17.83 9.49 37.65
C VAL A 67 16.77 8.99 36.69
N GLN A 68 15.81 9.86 36.32
CA GLN A 68 14.83 9.61 35.26
C GLN A 68 15.01 10.64 34.14
N CYS A 69 15.13 10.15 32.91
CA CYS A 69 15.18 10.94 31.68
C CYS A 69 13.93 10.68 30.84
N VAL A 70 13.33 11.73 30.28
CA VAL A 70 12.12 11.65 29.45
C VAL A 70 12.30 12.48 28.18
N SER A 71 11.91 11.93 27.02
CA SER A 71 11.96 12.66 25.75
C SER A 71 10.85 13.73 25.69
N PRO A 72 11.18 15.02 25.44
CA PRO A 72 10.17 16.07 25.35
C PRO A 72 9.35 16.02 24.05
N LYS A 73 9.73 15.16 23.08
CA LYS A 73 9.07 15.04 21.77
C LYS A 73 8.52 13.63 21.49
N GLY A 74 8.51 12.72 22.46
CA GLY A 74 8.10 11.34 22.20
C GLY A 74 7.81 10.48 23.45
N PRO A 75 7.43 9.21 23.26
CA PRO A 75 7.01 8.37 24.37
C PRO A 75 8.19 7.75 25.15
N LEU A 76 9.43 7.89 24.68
CA LEU A 76 10.63 7.38 25.34
C LEU A 76 10.85 7.98 26.74
N ALA A 77 11.06 7.11 27.71
CA ALA A 77 11.52 7.42 29.07
C ALA A 77 12.41 6.29 29.58
N CYS A 78 13.44 6.61 30.35
CA CYS A 78 14.31 5.63 31.00
C CYS A 78 14.73 6.11 32.40
N SER A 79 14.85 5.16 33.31
CA SER A 79 15.24 5.37 34.70
C SER A 79 16.44 4.50 35.02
N ARG A 80 17.38 5.03 35.80
CA ARG A 80 18.64 4.38 36.17
C ARG A 80 19.00 4.69 37.61
N THR A 81 19.66 3.74 38.27
CA THR A 81 20.31 3.95 39.55
C THR A 81 21.82 3.88 39.37
N TYR A 82 22.54 4.84 39.96
CA TYR A 82 24.00 4.93 39.93
C TYR A 82 24.55 4.92 41.36
N PHE A 83 25.69 4.27 41.57
CA PHE A 83 26.30 4.11 42.90
C PHE A 83 27.58 4.93 43.06
N PHE A 84 27.86 5.35 44.28
CA PHE A 84 29.03 6.15 44.65
C PHE A 84 29.94 5.38 45.61
N GLY A 85 31.25 5.36 45.29
CA GLY A 85 32.28 4.65 46.05
C GLY A 85 32.65 3.27 45.51
N ALA A 86 33.80 2.75 45.94
CA ALA A 86 34.29 1.44 45.53
C ALA A 86 33.49 0.27 46.16
N THR A 87 33.40 -0.85 45.45
CA THR A 87 32.58 -2.01 45.85
C THR A 87 33.34 -3.16 46.51
N HIS A 88 34.65 -3.01 46.77
CA HIS A 88 35.46 -4.02 47.45
C HIS A 88 35.37 -3.92 48.99
N THR A 89 35.49 -5.05 49.69
CA THR A 89 35.63 -5.08 51.15
C THR A 89 36.86 -4.28 51.59
N PRO A 90 36.79 -3.50 52.69
CA PRO A 90 35.89 -3.69 53.85
C PRO A 90 34.49 -3.03 53.77
N TYR A 91 34.13 -2.33 52.70
CA TYR A 91 32.89 -1.52 52.65
C TYR A 91 31.60 -2.34 52.38
N LEU A 92 31.17 -3.13 53.37
CA LEU A 92 29.98 -3.99 53.33
C LEU A 92 28.68 -3.27 52.91
N GLY A 93 28.50 -2.00 53.29
CA GLY A 93 27.24 -1.28 53.09
C GLY A 93 26.83 -0.99 51.63
N ASN A 94 27.78 -0.98 50.68
CA ASN A 94 27.45 -0.76 49.25
C ASN A 94 27.00 -2.05 48.53
N LYS A 95 27.20 -3.23 49.15
CA LYS A 95 26.93 -4.52 48.51
C LYS A 95 25.43 -4.82 48.38
N LEU A 96 24.62 -4.49 49.39
CA LEU A 96 23.18 -4.76 49.38
C LEU A 96 22.44 -4.01 48.27
N LEU A 97 22.64 -2.68 48.17
CA LEU A 97 21.94 -1.86 47.16
C LEU A 97 22.33 -2.24 45.72
N SER A 98 23.60 -2.57 45.48
CA SER A 98 24.08 -3.02 44.17
C SER A 98 23.58 -4.41 43.80
N GLN A 99 23.48 -5.34 44.75
CA GLN A 99 22.84 -6.66 44.54
C GLN A 99 21.34 -6.53 44.26
N ILE A 100 20.62 -5.67 44.98
CA ILE A 100 19.20 -5.40 44.72
C ILE A 100 19.03 -4.79 43.32
N TYR A 101 19.83 -3.79 42.94
CA TYR A 101 19.76 -3.19 41.62
C TYR A 101 20.10 -4.18 40.48
N PHE A 102 21.08 -5.07 40.68
CA PHE A 102 21.37 -6.14 39.73
C PHE A 102 20.15 -7.05 39.51
N ALA A 103 19.51 -7.52 40.59
CA ALA A 103 18.29 -8.32 40.50
C ALA A 103 17.11 -7.57 39.85
N VAL A 104 17.03 -6.25 40.04
CA VAL A 104 16.05 -5.37 39.40
C VAL A 104 16.27 -5.27 37.88
N VAL A 105 17.51 -5.19 37.42
CA VAL A 105 17.80 -5.19 35.97
C VAL A 105 17.52 -6.57 35.36
N GLU A 106 17.99 -7.64 35.99
CA GLU A 106 17.71 -9.03 35.55
C GLU A 106 16.20 -9.29 35.43
N ALA A 107 15.40 -8.85 36.42
CA ALA A 107 13.95 -8.99 36.38
C ALA A 107 13.28 -8.17 35.26
N VAL A 108 13.78 -6.97 34.94
CA VAL A 108 13.29 -6.18 33.80
C VAL A 108 13.66 -6.86 32.47
N LEU A 109 14.89 -7.35 32.32
CA LEU A 109 15.33 -8.07 31.11
C LEU A 109 14.56 -9.39 30.92
N ALA A 110 14.36 -10.17 31.99
CA ALA A 110 13.51 -11.36 31.99
C ALA A 110 12.03 -11.02 31.70
N GLY A 111 11.55 -9.86 32.12
CA GLY A 111 10.24 -9.32 31.76
C GLY A 111 10.10 -9.02 30.26
N ILE A 112 11.13 -8.43 29.65
CA ILE A 112 11.20 -8.15 28.21
C ILE A 112 11.28 -9.45 27.39
N ASP A 113 12.08 -10.42 27.83
CA ASP A 113 12.18 -11.77 27.23
C ASP A 113 10.88 -12.58 27.40
N THR A 114 10.17 -12.41 28.52
CA THR A 114 8.82 -12.97 28.72
C THR A 114 7.82 -12.31 27.78
N PHE A 115 7.90 -11.00 27.57
CA PHE A 115 7.04 -10.30 26.61
C PHE A 115 7.30 -10.75 25.18
N SER A 116 8.57 -10.78 24.72
CA SER A 116 8.90 -11.15 23.34
C SER A 116 8.48 -12.58 22.95
N LYS A 117 8.36 -13.48 23.95
CA LYS A 117 7.87 -14.86 23.78
C LYS A 117 6.35 -15.02 23.87
N THR A 118 5.61 -14.03 24.36
CA THR A 118 4.18 -14.18 24.69
C THR A 118 3.26 -13.08 24.20
N SER A 119 3.79 -11.92 23.78
CA SER A 119 3.08 -10.70 23.42
C SER A 119 2.05 -10.23 24.47
N GLN A 120 2.22 -10.59 25.76
CA GLN A 120 1.23 -10.39 26.81
C GLN A 120 1.77 -9.62 28.02
N VAL A 121 1.38 -8.34 28.12
CA VAL A 121 1.74 -7.42 29.22
C VAL A 121 1.43 -8.01 30.60
N THR A 122 0.29 -8.71 30.74
CA THR A 122 -0.15 -9.31 32.00
C THR A 122 0.80 -10.37 32.54
N LYS A 123 1.51 -11.11 31.67
CA LYS A 123 2.50 -12.11 32.09
C LYS A 123 3.81 -11.49 32.59
N VAL A 124 4.11 -10.26 32.20
CA VAL A 124 5.29 -9.51 32.69
C VAL A 124 5.12 -9.13 34.16
N GLY A 125 3.91 -8.74 34.57
CA GLY A 125 3.61 -8.40 35.98
C GLY A 125 3.36 -9.61 36.88
N ALA A 126 2.92 -10.75 36.33
CA ALA A 126 2.56 -11.93 37.12
C ALA A 126 3.74 -12.76 37.63
N SER A 127 4.97 -12.47 37.20
CA SER A 127 6.19 -13.23 37.54
C SER A 127 6.88 -12.78 38.83
N LEU A 128 6.55 -11.59 39.37
CA LEU A 128 7.00 -11.14 40.69
C LEU A 128 5.82 -10.60 41.53
N LEU A 129 5.83 -10.95 42.82
CA LEU A 129 4.77 -10.65 43.78
C LEU A 129 4.55 -9.14 43.94
N THR A 130 3.31 -8.69 43.76
CA THR A 130 2.84 -7.30 43.99
C THR A 130 2.65 -6.96 45.48
N THR A 131 3.40 -7.61 46.37
CA THR A 131 3.25 -7.50 47.83
C THR A 131 4.49 -6.89 48.48
N GLY A 132 4.42 -5.60 48.85
CA GLY A 132 5.39 -4.93 49.73
C GLY A 132 6.17 -3.77 49.07
N PRO A 133 7.51 -3.68 49.24
CA PRO A 133 8.33 -2.59 48.68
C PRO A 133 8.52 -2.69 47.15
N LEU A 134 8.21 -3.83 46.55
CA LEU A 134 8.46 -4.14 45.13
C LEU A 134 7.34 -3.62 44.21
N LEU A 135 7.72 -3.08 43.06
CA LEU A 135 6.81 -2.77 41.95
C LEU A 135 7.48 -3.12 40.62
N LEU A 136 6.86 -4.01 39.84
CA LEU A 136 7.20 -4.28 38.44
C LEU A 136 6.00 -3.86 37.58
N ALA A 137 6.23 -2.99 36.60
CA ALA A 137 5.19 -2.43 35.74
C ALA A 137 5.64 -2.48 34.27
N CYS A 138 4.71 -2.83 33.37
CA CYS A 138 4.92 -2.81 31.93
C CYS A 138 3.84 -1.94 31.28
N ASN A 139 4.26 -0.86 30.62
CA ASN A 139 3.38 0.10 29.96
C ASN A 139 3.54 0.00 28.44
N ALA A 140 2.44 -0.12 27.70
CA ALA A 140 2.42 -0.09 26.24
C ALA A 140 1.88 1.25 25.72
N ARG A 141 2.50 1.81 24.67
CA ARG A 141 1.97 2.95 23.90
C ARG A 141 2.28 2.72 22.42
N GLY A 142 1.36 2.08 21.70
CA GLY A 142 1.58 1.64 20.32
C GLY A 142 2.67 0.55 20.24
N PRO A 143 3.56 0.55 19.24
CA PRO A 143 4.64 -0.44 19.12
C PRO A 143 5.80 -0.21 20.12
N GLN A 144 5.76 0.86 20.93
CA GLN A 144 6.71 1.10 22.02
C GLN A 144 6.16 0.52 23.34
N LEU A 145 6.98 -0.27 24.01
CA LEU A 145 6.77 -0.69 25.39
C LEU A 145 7.85 -0.12 26.30
N THR A 146 7.50 0.12 27.56
CA THR A 146 8.43 0.48 28.62
C THR A 146 8.20 -0.43 29.82
N VAL A 147 9.21 -1.19 30.22
CA VAL A 147 9.19 -2.02 31.45
C VAL A 147 9.99 -1.29 32.52
N THR A 148 9.39 -1.10 33.69
CA THR A 148 9.94 -0.41 34.85
C THR A 148 9.89 -1.32 36.05
N MET A 149 10.98 -1.42 36.80
CA MET A 149 10.97 -2.02 38.14
C MET A 149 11.58 -1.06 39.17
N ALA A 150 10.90 -0.95 40.30
CA ALA A 150 11.32 -0.17 41.45
C ALA A 150 11.29 -1.04 42.72
N VAL A 151 12.31 -0.88 43.56
CA VAL A 151 12.35 -1.41 44.92
C VAL A 151 12.38 -0.20 45.84
N TYR A 152 11.26 0.04 46.49
CA TYR A 152 11.04 1.25 47.27
C TYR A 152 11.55 1.13 48.71
N ASP A 153 12.03 2.25 49.25
CA ASP A 153 12.26 2.49 50.68
C ASP A 153 13.05 1.37 51.40
N ILE A 154 14.21 1.00 50.83
CA ILE A 154 15.03 -0.13 51.26
C ILE A 154 15.56 0.10 52.69
N PRO A 155 15.29 -0.78 53.66
CA PRO A 155 15.73 -0.60 55.05
C PRO A 155 17.24 -0.80 55.21
N ASP A 156 17.86 -0.08 56.15
CA ASP A 156 19.24 -0.37 56.55
C ASP A 156 19.31 -1.56 57.51
N LEU A 157 19.75 -2.70 56.97
CA LEU A 157 19.96 -3.94 57.72
C LEU A 157 21.22 -3.90 58.62
N LEU A 158 22.07 -2.88 58.53
CA LEU A 158 23.31 -2.76 59.32
C LEU A 158 23.13 -1.91 60.59
N ALA A 159 22.45 -0.75 60.51
CA ALA A 159 22.18 0.09 61.68
C ALA A 159 20.85 -0.22 62.40
N GLY A 160 19.96 -1.01 61.81
CA GLY A 160 18.69 -1.45 62.43
C GLY A 160 17.62 -0.37 62.57
N ARG A 161 17.91 0.89 62.23
CA ARG A 161 16.93 1.98 62.10
C ARG A 161 17.31 2.89 60.93
N GLY A 162 16.46 2.95 59.92
CA GLY A 162 16.57 3.90 58.82
C GLY A 162 16.26 3.31 57.44
N CYS A 163 16.07 4.20 56.47
CA CYS A 163 15.90 3.87 55.06
C CYS A 163 17.16 4.31 54.30
N LEU A 164 17.66 3.45 53.41
CA LEU A 164 18.78 3.74 52.52
C LEU A 164 18.35 4.57 51.30
N GLY A 165 17.06 4.49 50.92
CA GLY A 165 16.47 5.03 49.69
C GLY A 165 15.89 3.91 48.82
N SER A 166 15.44 4.24 47.61
CA SER A 166 14.94 3.27 46.62
C SER A 166 15.95 3.03 45.50
N VAL A 167 15.76 1.95 44.73
CA VAL A 167 16.44 1.76 43.43
C VAL A 167 15.39 1.55 42.33
N VAL A 168 15.67 2.10 41.14
CA VAL A 168 14.77 2.03 39.96
C VAL A 168 15.58 1.76 38.70
N PHE A 169 15.05 0.88 37.85
CA PHE A 169 15.49 0.68 36.47
C PHE A 169 14.27 0.68 35.55
N SER A 170 14.34 1.33 34.39
CA SER A 170 13.33 1.16 33.34
C SER A 170 13.91 1.20 31.94
N GLU A 171 13.43 0.33 31.07
CA GLU A 171 13.88 0.23 29.69
C GLU A 171 12.73 0.39 28.69
N SER A 172 12.99 1.11 27.60
CA SER A 172 12.03 1.36 26.53
C SER A 172 12.48 0.67 25.24
N PHE A 173 11.61 -0.13 24.64
CA PHE A 173 11.91 -0.93 23.45
C PHE A 173 10.76 -0.89 22.43
N LEU A 174 11.10 -1.15 21.17
CA LEU A 174 10.12 -1.34 20.09
C LEU A 174 9.87 -2.83 19.88
N THR A 175 8.64 -3.19 19.58
CA THR A 175 8.25 -4.55 19.18
C THR A 175 7.61 -4.54 17.80
N SER A 176 8.06 -5.46 16.95
CA SER A 176 7.39 -5.81 15.70
C SER A 176 7.07 -7.30 15.69
N GLN A 177 5.93 -7.65 15.12
CA GLN A 177 5.46 -9.02 14.95
C GLN A 177 4.93 -9.15 13.53
N ILE A 178 5.43 -10.12 12.77
CA ILE A 178 4.87 -10.54 11.48
C ILE A 178 4.10 -11.83 11.74
N LEU A 179 2.81 -11.87 11.37
CA LEU A 179 2.06 -13.12 11.37
C LEU A 179 2.45 -13.93 10.13
N VAL A 180 2.84 -15.20 10.31
CA VAL A 180 3.37 -16.05 9.23
C VAL A 180 2.51 -17.30 9.05
N LYS A 181 2.09 -17.56 7.82
CA LYS A 181 1.26 -18.71 7.42
C LYS A 181 2.19 -19.89 7.09
N GLU A 182 2.35 -20.83 8.03
CA GLU A 182 3.44 -21.83 8.06
C GLU A 182 3.04 -23.28 7.68
N LYS A 183 4.06 -24.09 7.36
CA LYS A 183 4.09 -25.56 7.44
C LYS A 183 5.48 -26.08 7.91
N GLY A 184 5.79 -26.08 9.20
CA GLY A 184 6.68 -27.10 9.82
C GLY A 184 8.07 -26.73 10.42
N SER A 185 8.10 -26.22 11.65
CA SER A 185 8.88 -26.76 12.82
C SER A 185 10.44 -26.97 12.83
N VAL A 186 11.21 -25.93 13.18
CA VAL A 186 12.15 -25.74 14.36
C VAL A 186 13.05 -26.88 14.96
N ARG A 187 14.36 -26.61 15.27
CA ARG A 187 15.09 -27.00 16.56
C ARG A 187 16.49 -26.34 16.86
N ARG A 188 17.15 -26.68 18.00
CA ARG A 188 18.28 -26.01 18.76
C ARG A 188 19.24 -26.99 19.54
N LYS A 189 20.44 -26.57 20.04
CA LYS A 189 21.11 -27.03 21.34
C LYS A 189 22.47 -26.36 21.77
N ASN A 190 22.99 -26.66 22.99
CA ASN A 190 24.19 -26.11 23.73
C ASN A 190 25.06 -27.24 24.41
N PRO A 191 26.33 -27.02 24.93
CA PRO A 191 26.73 -27.27 26.37
C PRO A 191 28.02 -26.53 26.93
N THR A 192 28.72 -27.04 27.99
CA THR A 192 29.82 -26.41 28.85
C THR A 192 31.04 -27.38 29.17
N LYS A 193 32.08 -27.22 30.07
CA LYS A 193 32.37 -26.45 31.34
C LYS A 193 33.92 -26.23 31.69
N GLU A 194 34.49 -26.53 32.89
CA GLU A 194 35.69 -25.90 33.60
C GLU A 194 37.15 -26.53 33.44
N GLU A 195 38.31 -26.26 34.12
CA GLU A 195 38.83 -25.37 35.24
C GLU A 195 40.40 -25.07 35.21
N SER A 196 41.00 -24.23 36.11
CA SER A 196 42.35 -23.51 36.21
C SER A 196 43.73 -24.27 36.21
N PHE A 197 44.99 -23.72 36.10
CA PHE A 197 45.74 -22.50 36.63
C PHE A 197 46.77 -21.75 35.65
N LEU A 198 47.85 -21.04 36.10
CA LEU A 198 48.35 -19.75 35.50
C LEU A 198 49.82 -19.50 34.99
N GLY A 199 50.90 -20.18 35.43
CA GLY A 199 52.22 -20.12 34.74
C GLY A 199 53.15 -18.88 34.92
N ILE A 200 54.09 -18.68 33.99
CA ILE A 200 55.29 -17.79 34.11
C ILE A 200 55.03 -16.39 33.50
N PHE A 201 55.49 -15.31 34.12
CA PHE A 201 55.33 -13.93 33.60
C PHE A 201 56.04 -13.71 32.25
N LEU A 202 55.37 -12.98 31.34
CA LEU A 202 55.85 -12.65 29.99
C LEU A 202 56.09 -11.14 29.83
N THR A 203 55.05 -10.31 30.02
CA THR A 203 55.11 -8.85 29.79
C THR A 203 53.93 -8.10 30.41
N GLY A 204 53.96 -6.76 30.47
CA GLY A 204 52.81 -5.97 30.92
C GLY A 204 52.96 -4.45 30.86
N GLY A 205 51.85 -3.72 30.99
CA GLY A 205 51.81 -2.26 30.82
C GLY A 205 50.43 -1.62 31.06
N THR A 206 50.37 -0.30 30.86
CA THR A 206 49.14 0.53 30.94
C THR A 206 48.43 0.63 29.58
N GLY A 207 47.17 1.10 29.58
CA GLY A 207 46.41 1.38 28.36
C GLY A 207 45.66 0.19 27.78
N ALA A 208 45.23 -0.75 28.63
CA ALA A 208 44.28 -1.80 28.28
C ALA A 208 42.91 -1.48 28.89
N TYR A 209 41.84 -1.74 28.14
CA TYR A 209 40.47 -1.52 28.60
C TYR A 209 39.74 -2.85 28.67
N ILE A 210 39.18 -3.18 29.84
CA ILE A 210 38.32 -4.36 30.00
C ILE A 210 36.87 -3.99 29.70
N VAL A 211 36.19 -4.86 28.96
CA VAL A 211 34.79 -4.71 28.56
C VAL A 211 34.08 -6.04 28.79
N ALA A 212 32.99 -5.98 29.55
CA ALA A 212 32.06 -7.09 29.68
C ALA A 212 30.99 -7.01 28.59
N SER A 213 30.59 -8.15 28.03
CA SER A 213 29.41 -8.30 27.15
C SER A 213 28.09 -8.17 27.93
N ASN A 214 27.95 -7.07 28.67
CA ASN A 214 26.80 -6.68 29.46
C ASN A 214 26.47 -5.21 29.13
N SER A 215 25.25 -4.94 28.66
CA SER A 215 24.79 -3.63 28.14
C SER A 215 24.83 -2.46 29.14
N LEU A 216 25.19 -2.74 30.40
CA LEU A 216 25.25 -1.77 31.50
C LEU A 216 26.66 -1.22 31.76
N CYS A 217 27.71 -1.88 31.27
CA CYS A 217 29.10 -1.51 31.55
C CYS A 217 29.74 -0.66 30.45
N ARG A 218 30.56 0.30 30.88
CA ARG A 218 31.48 1.05 30.01
C ARG A 218 32.83 0.32 29.94
N PRO A 219 33.69 0.61 28.94
CA PRO A 219 35.08 0.19 28.95
C PRO A 219 35.85 0.82 30.11
N GLU A 220 36.58 -0.01 30.87
CA GLU A 220 37.26 0.39 32.12
C GLU A 220 38.78 0.24 31.97
N GLU A 221 39.55 1.31 32.21
CA GLU A 221 41.00 1.32 31.94
C GLU A 221 41.83 0.74 33.09
N GLY A 222 42.75 -0.17 32.77
CA GLY A 222 43.65 -0.77 33.75
C GLY A 222 45.05 -1.10 33.21
N LYS A 223 45.83 -1.72 34.09
CA LYS A 223 47.15 -2.28 33.75
C LYS A 223 47.01 -3.77 33.45
N LEU A 224 47.52 -4.23 32.31
CA LEU A 224 47.43 -5.62 31.89
C LEU A 224 48.81 -6.27 31.90
N TYR A 225 48.87 -7.48 32.47
CA TYR A 225 50.08 -8.29 32.62
C TYR A 225 49.79 -9.70 32.10
N PHE A 226 50.65 -10.21 31.22
CA PHE A 226 50.52 -11.51 30.56
C PHE A 226 51.49 -12.52 31.16
N PHE A 227 51.04 -13.76 31.28
CA PHE A 227 51.75 -14.93 31.79
C PHE A 227 51.57 -16.11 30.80
N SER A 228 52.35 -17.19 30.93
CA SER A 228 52.34 -18.31 29.99
C SER A 228 50.99 -19.04 29.95
N GLU A 229 50.32 -19.21 31.08
CA GLU A 229 48.99 -19.83 31.19
C GLU A 229 47.90 -18.84 31.67
N GLY A 230 47.99 -17.56 31.31
CA GLY A 230 46.89 -16.60 31.51
C GLY A 230 47.33 -15.15 31.75
N LEU A 231 46.45 -14.32 32.31
CA LEU A 231 46.68 -12.89 32.51
C LEU A 231 46.21 -12.36 33.86
N LEU A 232 46.67 -11.15 34.16
CA LEU A 232 46.35 -10.36 35.35
C LEU A 232 46.02 -8.93 34.90
N PHE A 233 44.82 -8.43 35.26
CA PHE A 233 44.37 -7.07 34.95
C PHE A 233 44.13 -6.30 36.25
N CYS A 234 44.88 -5.21 36.45
CA CYS A 234 44.81 -4.39 37.65
C CYS A 234 44.04 -3.09 37.36
N HIS A 235 42.82 -2.98 37.88
CA HIS A 235 41.94 -1.81 37.74
C HIS A 235 42.06 -0.86 38.94
N PRO A 236 42.10 0.48 38.76
CA PRO A 236 42.17 1.44 39.87
C PRO A 236 41.05 1.34 40.91
N HIS A 237 39.87 0.81 40.55
CA HIS A 237 38.73 0.69 41.46
C HIS A 237 38.31 -0.75 41.80
N TYR A 238 38.68 -1.74 40.97
CA TYR A 238 38.33 -3.15 41.19
C TYR A 238 39.49 -4.01 41.71
N GLY A 239 40.72 -3.47 41.75
CA GLY A 239 41.91 -4.20 42.19
C GLY A 239 42.44 -5.16 41.11
N SER A 240 43.14 -6.20 41.54
CA SER A 240 43.75 -7.23 40.69
C SER A 240 42.78 -8.34 40.32
N ILE A 241 42.49 -8.51 39.03
CA ILE A 241 41.64 -9.54 38.44
C ILE A 241 42.53 -10.55 37.72
N THR A 242 42.39 -11.84 38.06
CA THR A 242 43.36 -12.88 37.69
C THR A 242 42.67 -13.98 36.88
N ILE A 243 43.03 -14.13 35.59
CA ILE A 243 42.34 -15.01 34.63
C ILE A 243 43.30 -16.04 34.03
N SER A 244 43.13 -17.30 34.43
CA SER A 244 43.89 -18.46 33.92
C SER A 244 43.37 -18.95 32.57
N LYS A 245 44.26 -19.36 31.65
CA LYS A 245 43.91 -20.09 30.41
C LYS A 245 43.08 -21.33 30.67
N ALA A 246 43.36 -22.04 31.75
CA ALA A 246 42.58 -23.20 32.13
C ALA A 246 41.21 -22.81 32.75
N HIS A 247 41.05 -21.58 33.26
CA HIS A 247 39.74 -20.91 33.44
C HIS A 247 39.13 -20.32 32.15
N MET A 248 39.77 -20.47 30.98
CA MET A 248 39.20 -20.11 29.68
C MET A 248 38.63 -21.34 28.97
N VAL A 249 37.57 -21.13 28.18
CA VAL A 249 37.03 -22.10 27.21
C VAL A 249 37.69 -21.87 25.85
N SER A 250 37.78 -20.61 25.42
CA SER A 250 38.48 -20.20 24.19
C SER A 250 39.10 -18.82 24.35
N ILE A 251 40.16 -18.54 23.57
CA ILE A 251 40.78 -17.22 23.51
C ILE A 251 41.06 -16.84 22.05
N GLN A 252 40.62 -15.64 21.68
CA GLN A 252 40.50 -15.20 20.30
C GLN A 252 41.04 -13.77 20.20
N PHE A 253 41.77 -13.45 19.14
CA PHE A 253 42.38 -12.15 18.94
C PHE A 253 42.04 -11.59 17.55
N TYR A 254 41.67 -10.32 17.54
CA TYR A 254 41.27 -9.56 16.36
C TYR A 254 42.03 -8.23 16.37
N ASP A 255 42.68 -7.88 15.26
CA ASP A 255 43.42 -6.62 15.08
C ASP A 255 42.91 -5.78 13.91
N GLY A 256 41.69 -6.08 13.41
CA GLY A 256 41.03 -5.35 12.32
C GLY A 256 41.81 -5.37 11.00
N ASP A 257 42.61 -6.41 10.78
CA ASP A 257 43.52 -6.58 9.63
C ASP A 257 44.46 -5.38 9.40
N SER A 258 44.67 -4.53 10.42
CA SER A 258 45.42 -3.28 10.29
C SER A 258 45.98 -2.76 11.61
N THR A 259 47.28 -2.45 11.64
CA THR A 259 48.00 -1.83 12.78
C THR A 259 47.55 -0.40 13.16
N SER A 260 46.41 0.04 12.62
CA SER A 260 45.72 1.30 12.95
C SER A 260 44.42 1.10 13.76
N VAL A 261 43.92 -0.15 13.89
CA VAL A 261 42.68 -0.49 14.60
C VAL A 261 42.97 -0.93 16.05
N VAL A 262 41.98 -0.79 16.95
CA VAL A 262 42.09 -1.26 18.34
C VAL A 262 42.00 -2.77 18.39
N ALA A 263 43.11 -3.43 18.73
CA ALA A 263 43.14 -4.87 18.86
C ALA A 263 42.31 -5.33 20.06
N SER A 264 41.53 -6.39 19.88
CA SER A 264 40.57 -6.90 20.85
C SER A 264 40.84 -8.38 21.13
N LEU A 265 41.05 -8.70 22.40
CA LEU A 265 41.27 -10.04 22.91
C LEU A 265 39.97 -10.52 23.56
N PHE A 266 39.26 -11.45 22.91
CA PHE A 266 38.06 -12.07 23.44
C PHE A 266 38.43 -13.32 24.24
N ILE A 267 37.87 -13.42 25.44
CA ILE A 267 38.15 -14.46 26.42
C ILE A 267 36.82 -15.05 26.87
N GLU A 268 36.51 -16.22 26.35
CA GLU A 268 35.41 -17.04 26.84
C GLU A 268 35.90 -17.75 28.11
N TYR A 269 35.21 -17.56 29.24
CA TYR A 269 35.61 -18.05 30.55
C TYR A 269 34.65 -19.09 31.13
N LYS A 270 35.20 -19.87 32.05
CA LYS A 270 34.54 -20.98 32.72
C LYS A 270 33.78 -20.47 33.96
N PRO A 271 32.55 -20.92 34.26
CA PRO A 271 31.73 -20.33 35.33
C PRO A 271 32.38 -20.34 36.73
N SER A 272 33.32 -21.25 36.99
CA SER A 272 34.21 -21.25 38.17
C SER A 272 34.96 -19.92 38.42
N LEU A 273 35.10 -19.06 37.42
CA LEU A 273 35.73 -17.75 37.55
C LEU A 273 34.80 -16.70 38.21
N LEU A 274 33.47 -16.88 38.15
CA LEU A 274 32.49 -15.89 38.64
C LEU A 274 32.67 -15.49 40.12
N PRO A 275 33.01 -16.38 41.08
CA PRO A 275 33.31 -15.99 42.46
C PRO A 275 34.57 -15.12 42.63
N HIS A 276 35.45 -15.10 41.62
CA HIS A 276 36.73 -14.38 41.61
C HIS A 276 36.73 -13.15 40.69
N LEU A 277 35.64 -12.94 39.94
CA LEU A 277 35.45 -11.84 39.01
C LEU A 277 34.50 -10.80 39.63
N PRO A 278 34.75 -9.48 39.54
CA PRO A 278 33.79 -8.46 39.98
C PRO A 278 32.44 -8.62 39.29
N VAL A 279 31.33 -8.43 40.02
CA VAL A 279 29.96 -8.63 39.51
C VAL A 279 29.62 -7.76 38.29
N GLN A 280 30.26 -6.58 38.19
CA GLN A 280 30.18 -5.70 37.03
C GLN A 280 30.68 -6.36 35.74
N LEU A 281 31.60 -7.33 35.85
CA LEU A 281 32.21 -8.03 34.72
C LEU A 281 31.57 -9.41 34.47
N HIS A 282 30.52 -9.77 35.20
CA HIS A 282 29.75 -10.99 34.94
C HIS A 282 28.93 -10.82 33.67
N THR A 283 28.92 -11.84 32.81
CA THR A 283 28.27 -11.81 31.49
C THR A 283 27.50 -13.11 31.25
N PRO A 284 26.29 -13.06 30.67
CA PRO A 284 25.43 -14.25 30.53
C PRO A 284 26.04 -15.30 29.58
N ASN A 285 26.90 -14.85 28.66
CA ASN A 285 27.63 -15.71 27.73
C ASN A 285 28.99 -16.19 28.29
N ASN A 286 29.39 -15.73 29.49
CA ASN A 286 30.74 -15.89 30.05
C ASN A 286 31.86 -15.45 29.08
N VAL A 287 31.72 -14.29 28.43
CA VAL A 287 32.77 -13.70 27.57
C VAL A 287 33.20 -12.33 28.11
N LEU A 288 34.51 -12.11 28.19
CA LEU A 288 35.16 -10.81 28.38
C LEU A 288 35.87 -10.39 27.10
N MET A 289 35.95 -9.08 26.85
CA MET A 289 36.78 -8.49 25.81
C MET A 289 37.81 -7.56 26.46
N ILE A 290 39.07 -7.65 26.05
CA ILE A 290 40.12 -6.73 26.48
C ILE A 290 40.66 -6.00 25.25
N ALA A 291 40.43 -4.70 25.18
CA ALA A 291 40.88 -3.84 24.11
C ALA A 291 42.29 -3.28 24.42
N VAL A 292 43.18 -3.31 23.44
CA VAL A 292 44.56 -2.83 23.52
C VAL A 292 44.83 -1.87 22.35
N PHE A 293 45.12 -0.61 22.66
CA PHE A 293 45.25 0.44 21.64
C PHE A 293 46.44 0.20 20.69
N PRO A 294 46.29 0.50 19.38
CA PRO A 294 47.31 0.26 18.38
C PRO A 294 48.56 1.09 18.66
N LYS A 295 49.73 0.58 18.24
CA LYS A 295 51.04 1.23 18.37
C LYS A 295 51.53 1.49 19.81
N SER A 296 50.70 1.20 20.83
CA SER A 296 51.05 1.28 22.25
C SER A 296 52.22 0.35 22.62
N ALA A 297 52.86 0.60 23.74
CA ALA A 297 53.93 -0.27 24.25
C ALA A 297 53.41 -1.69 24.53
N LEU A 298 52.20 -1.80 25.10
CA LEU A 298 51.54 -3.07 25.40
C LEU A 298 51.17 -3.86 24.13
N TYR A 299 50.67 -3.19 23.08
CA TYR A 299 50.44 -3.80 21.77
C TYR A 299 51.73 -4.40 21.20
N LYS A 300 52.82 -3.62 21.17
CA LYS A 300 54.13 -4.08 20.66
C LYS A 300 54.70 -5.24 21.48
N ALA A 301 54.53 -5.21 22.79
CA ALA A 301 54.94 -6.29 23.69
C ALA A 301 54.12 -7.57 23.47
N PHE A 302 52.81 -7.47 23.20
CA PHE A 302 51.95 -8.62 22.96
C PHE A 302 52.41 -9.45 21.74
N TYR A 303 52.61 -8.83 20.56
CA TYR A 303 53.08 -9.56 19.37
C TYR A 303 54.49 -10.14 19.54
N SER A 304 55.38 -9.46 20.28
CA SER A 304 56.78 -9.88 20.42
C SER A 304 57.06 -10.87 21.55
N GLN A 305 56.22 -10.92 22.60
CA GLN A 305 56.49 -11.67 23.84
C GLN A 305 55.34 -12.57 24.31
N VAL A 306 54.14 -12.48 23.72
CA VAL A 306 52.95 -13.24 24.16
C VAL A 306 52.34 -14.08 23.04
N PHE A 307 52.20 -13.50 21.83
CA PHE A 307 51.49 -14.09 20.70
C PHE A 307 52.01 -15.48 20.32
N SER A 308 53.31 -15.62 20.10
CA SER A 308 53.96 -16.90 19.76
C SER A 308 53.84 -17.93 20.90
N THR A 309 54.01 -17.50 22.15
CA THR A 309 53.85 -18.35 23.36
C THR A 309 52.41 -18.82 23.57
N TRP A 310 51.41 -18.09 23.07
CA TRP A 310 49.99 -18.44 23.23
C TRP A 310 49.38 -19.16 22.02
N GLN A 311 50.06 -19.20 20.87
CA GLN A 311 49.70 -20.09 19.76
C GLN A 311 50.12 -21.55 20.00
N GLN A 312 51.20 -21.78 20.76
CA GLN A 312 51.65 -23.14 21.11
C GLN A 312 50.67 -23.81 22.09
N PRO A 313 50.40 -25.13 21.96
CA PRO A 313 49.53 -25.86 22.87
C PRO A 313 50.21 -26.06 24.24
N GLY A 314 49.83 -25.24 25.21
CA GLY A 314 50.21 -25.39 26.62
C GLY A 314 49.38 -26.46 27.36
N ASN A 315 49.67 -26.68 28.64
CA ASN A 315 49.02 -27.69 29.49
C ASN A 315 47.49 -27.54 29.58
N SER A 316 46.97 -26.33 29.31
CA SER A 316 45.54 -26.01 29.31
C SER A 316 44.80 -26.36 28.01
N GLY A 317 45.51 -26.69 26.92
CA GLY A 317 44.93 -26.99 25.60
C GLY A 317 44.31 -25.79 24.84
N VAL A 318 44.17 -24.64 25.50
CA VAL A 318 43.59 -23.41 24.90
C VAL A 318 44.67 -22.62 24.16
N THR A 319 44.59 -22.61 22.83
CA THR A 319 45.48 -21.84 21.94
C THR A 319 44.80 -20.57 21.41
N LEU A 320 45.61 -19.54 21.17
CA LEU A 320 45.18 -18.25 20.63
C LEU A 320 44.81 -18.36 19.16
N LYS A 321 43.54 -18.09 18.83
CA LYS A 321 43.04 -18.06 17.46
C LYS A 321 42.95 -16.63 16.94
N MET A 322 43.49 -16.37 15.75
CA MET A 322 43.14 -15.17 14.99
C MET A 322 41.68 -15.25 14.52
N ILE A 323 40.98 -14.12 14.54
CA ILE A 323 39.68 -13.95 13.90
C ILE A 323 39.76 -12.77 12.93
N GLN A 324 39.22 -12.96 11.73
CA GLN A 324 38.96 -11.93 10.73
C GLN A 324 37.45 -11.65 10.69
N ASP A 325 37.05 -10.47 10.22
CA ASP A 325 35.71 -9.94 10.44
C ASP A 325 34.56 -10.84 9.92
N ASN A 326 33.78 -11.39 10.85
CA ASN A 326 32.47 -11.99 10.57
C ASN A 326 31.66 -12.24 11.86
N CYS A 327 31.06 -11.19 12.44
CA CYS A 327 29.76 -11.27 13.12
C CYS A 327 29.20 -9.89 13.54
N LEU A 328 28.09 -9.49 12.89
CA LEU A 328 27.04 -8.60 13.41
C LEU A 328 27.39 -7.11 13.65
N SER A 329 26.95 -6.25 12.70
CA SER A 329 26.66 -4.83 12.98
C SER A 329 25.59 -4.26 12.05
N ALA A 330 25.75 -4.35 10.73
CA ALA A 330 24.84 -3.71 9.77
C ALA A 330 23.64 -4.57 9.31
N GLU A 331 23.79 -5.89 9.22
CA GLU A 331 22.76 -6.77 8.66
C GLU A 331 21.58 -7.00 9.60
N GLN A 332 21.82 -7.07 10.91
CA GLN A 332 20.75 -7.17 11.91
C GLN A 332 19.92 -5.88 12.00
N GLU A 333 20.52 -4.69 11.82
CA GLU A 333 19.76 -3.45 11.72
C GLU A 333 18.87 -3.44 10.47
N ARG A 334 19.40 -3.84 9.30
CA ARG A 334 18.60 -3.97 8.07
C ARG A 334 17.45 -4.96 8.23
N PHE A 335 17.73 -6.15 8.77
CA PHE A 335 16.74 -7.19 9.05
C PHE A 335 15.66 -6.70 10.01
N PHE A 336 16.03 -6.06 11.12
CA PHE A 336 15.07 -5.49 12.06
C PHE A 336 14.25 -4.37 11.42
N LEU A 337 14.85 -3.45 10.66
CA LEU A 337 14.13 -2.36 10.00
C LEU A 337 13.15 -2.86 8.94
N GLN A 338 13.49 -3.91 8.18
CA GLN A 338 12.60 -4.53 7.22
C GLN A 338 11.45 -5.28 7.93
N HIS A 339 11.77 -6.09 8.95
CA HIS A 339 10.77 -6.75 9.78
C HIS A 339 9.83 -5.74 10.47
N PHE A 340 10.38 -4.63 10.98
CA PHE A 340 9.62 -3.54 11.58
C PHE A 340 8.71 -2.85 10.55
N THR A 341 9.21 -2.58 9.34
CA THR A 341 8.42 -1.98 8.25
C THR A 341 7.20 -2.84 7.93
N ILE A 342 7.39 -4.14 7.71
CA ILE A 342 6.30 -5.07 7.36
C ILE A 342 5.29 -5.19 8.52
N GLY A 343 5.77 -5.48 9.74
CA GLY A 343 4.92 -5.67 10.92
C GLY A 343 4.23 -4.39 11.44
N SER A 344 4.67 -3.20 10.98
CA SER A 344 4.02 -1.92 11.31
C SER A 344 2.94 -1.52 10.30
N VAL A 345 3.00 -1.99 9.06
CA VAL A 345 2.04 -1.63 8.00
C VAL A 345 0.73 -2.41 8.12
N SER A 346 0.77 -3.67 8.58
CA SER A 346 -0.44 -4.46 8.81
C SER A 346 -0.24 -5.62 9.78
N GLN A 347 -1.37 -6.13 10.30
CA GLN A 347 -1.46 -7.38 11.04
C GLN A 347 -1.95 -8.55 10.18
N GLU A 348 -2.15 -8.35 8.87
CA GLU A 348 -2.51 -9.42 7.94
C GLU A 348 -1.33 -10.39 7.67
N PRO A 349 -1.57 -11.71 7.54
CA PRO A 349 -0.52 -12.70 7.56
C PRO A 349 0.25 -12.79 6.24
N VAL A 350 1.57 -12.94 6.37
CA VAL A 350 2.53 -13.16 5.28
C VAL A 350 2.69 -14.65 5.01
N MET A 351 2.79 -15.03 3.73
CA MET A 351 3.10 -16.41 3.34
C MET A 351 4.56 -16.77 3.68
N ARG A 352 4.79 -17.90 4.35
CA ARG A 352 6.15 -18.35 4.76
C ARG A 352 7.16 -18.43 3.60
N LEU A 353 6.69 -18.69 2.38
CA LEU A 353 7.47 -18.72 1.13
C LEU A 353 7.95 -17.34 0.66
N HIS A 354 7.21 -16.27 0.96
CA HIS A 354 7.58 -14.90 0.56
C HIS A 354 8.38 -14.18 1.65
N LEU A 355 8.46 -14.75 2.85
CA LEU A 355 9.15 -14.16 4.00
C LEU A 355 10.67 -13.92 3.74
N PRO A 356 11.44 -14.80 3.07
CA PRO A 356 12.84 -14.52 2.76
C PRO A 356 13.02 -13.29 1.86
N VAL A 357 12.22 -13.20 0.79
CA VAL A 357 12.18 -12.05 -0.13
C VAL A 357 11.88 -10.74 0.61
N LEU A 358 10.87 -10.78 1.50
CA LEU A 358 10.44 -9.63 2.29
C LEU A 358 11.49 -9.16 3.29
N LEU A 359 12.33 -10.07 3.80
CA LEU A 359 13.44 -9.79 4.71
C LEU A 359 14.80 -9.70 3.98
N GLN A 360 14.77 -9.53 2.65
CA GLN A 360 15.92 -9.44 1.73
C GLN A 360 16.99 -10.52 1.95
N GLN A 361 16.56 -11.71 2.37
CA GLN A 361 17.44 -12.86 2.55
C GLN A 361 17.77 -13.44 1.18
N THR A 362 19.05 -13.41 0.79
CA THR A 362 19.56 -14.05 -0.43
C THR A 362 19.66 -15.56 -0.25
N GLU A 363 18.50 -16.20 -0.14
CA GLU A 363 18.33 -17.60 -0.54
C GLU A 363 17.73 -17.58 -1.95
N ASP A 364 18.36 -18.29 -2.90
CA ASP A 364 17.75 -18.51 -4.21
C ASP A 364 16.41 -19.22 -4.01
N ILE A 365 15.31 -18.57 -4.40
CA ILE A 365 14.00 -19.22 -4.44
C ILE A 365 14.16 -20.43 -5.36
N PRO A 366 13.92 -21.67 -4.89
CA PRO A 366 14.10 -22.84 -5.73
C PRO A 366 13.11 -22.75 -6.89
N ASN A 367 13.64 -22.46 -8.09
CA ASN A 367 12.89 -22.39 -9.34
C ASN A 367 12.16 -23.73 -9.51
N ASN A 368 10.87 -23.75 -9.20
CA ASN A 368 10.06 -24.94 -9.34
C ASN A 368 9.94 -25.23 -10.83
N GLU A 369 10.64 -26.26 -11.31
CA GLU A 369 10.56 -26.70 -12.72
C GLU A 369 9.11 -26.97 -13.16
N LYS A 370 8.23 -27.25 -12.19
CA LYS A 370 6.77 -27.39 -12.33
C LYS A 370 6.01 -26.10 -12.68
N GLU A 371 6.60 -24.90 -12.58
CA GLU A 371 5.93 -23.67 -13.00
C GLU A 371 5.88 -23.51 -14.53
N ASN A 372 6.76 -24.17 -15.28
CA ASN A 372 6.82 -24.04 -16.75
C ASN A 372 5.59 -24.58 -17.49
N ASP A 373 4.83 -25.50 -16.88
CA ASP A 373 3.62 -26.11 -17.46
C ASP A 373 2.32 -25.37 -17.04
N LYS A 374 2.44 -24.27 -16.27
CA LYS A 374 1.31 -23.38 -15.92
C LYS A 374 0.85 -22.52 -17.10
N VAL A 375 -0.41 -22.11 -17.07
CA VAL A 375 -0.95 -21.10 -18.00
C VAL A 375 -0.56 -19.70 -17.53
N THR A 376 0.34 -19.06 -18.28
CA THR A 376 0.73 -17.66 -18.04
C THR A 376 -0.43 -16.71 -18.34
N ILE A 377 -0.73 -15.81 -17.42
CA ILE A 377 -1.69 -14.71 -17.57
C ILE A 377 -0.91 -13.41 -17.77
N THR A 378 -1.23 -12.66 -18.83
CA THR A 378 -0.82 -11.26 -19.00
C THR A 378 -2.07 -10.39 -18.87
N ILE A 379 -2.04 -9.44 -17.93
CA ILE A 379 -3.16 -8.50 -17.72
C ILE A 379 -2.87 -7.23 -18.52
N LEU A 380 -3.83 -6.80 -19.33
CA LEU A 380 -3.83 -5.53 -20.06
C LEU A 380 -4.95 -4.67 -19.46
N THR A 381 -4.60 -3.51 -18.89
CA THR A 381 -5.56 -2.61 -18.21
C THR A 381 -5.44 -1.17 -18.68
N GLY A 382 -6.37 -0.31 -18.28
CA GLY A 382 -6.29 1.14 -18.48
C GLY A 382 -7.65 1.83 -18.50
N LEU A 383 -7.61 3.16 -18.40
CA LEU A 383 -8.80 4.02 -18.46
C LEU A 383 -9.54 3.90 -19.81
N PRO A 384 -10.85 4.18 -19.88
CA PRO A 384 -11.60 4.14 -21.12
C PRO A 384 -11.00 5.03 -22.22
N GLY A 385 -10.56 4.41 -23.32
CA GLY A 385 -9.94 5.09 -24.46
C GLY A 385 -8.43 4.81 -24.61
N CYS A 386 -7.84 4.04 -23.71
CA CYS A 386 -6.43 3.63 -23.74
C CYS A 386 -6.03 2.62 -24.84
N GLN A 387 -6.90 2.30 -25.81
CA GLN A 387 -6.62 1.39 -26.93
C GLN A 387 -6.09 -0.01 -26.52
N SER A 388 -6.47 -0.53 -25.35
CA SER A 388 -6.03 -1.84 -24.84
C SER A 388 -6.57 -3.03 -25.65
N SER A 389 -7.70 -2.86 -26.34
CA SER A 389 -8.28 -3.86 -27.25
C SER A 389 -7.45 -4.00 -28.53
N GLU A 390 -6.94 -2.89 -29.04
CA GLU A 390 -6.09 -2.78 -30.22
C GLU A 390 -4.73 -3.41 -29.94
N LEU A 391 -4.09 -3.07 -28.81
CA LEU A 391 -2.86 -3.73 -28.34
C LEU A 391 -3.07 -5.24 -28.17
N CYS A 392 -4.16 -5.68 -27.54
CA CYS A 392 -4.49 -7.10 -27.43
C CYS A 392 -4.62 -7.77 -28.81
N SER A 393 -5.25 -7.10 -29.78
CA SER A 393 -5.50 -7.64 -31.12
C SER A 393 -4.23 -7.70 -31.97
N PHE A 394 -3.33 -6.73 -31.79
CA PHE A 394 -1.95 -6.74 -32.31
C PHE A 394 -1.17 -7.91 -31.72
N LEU A 395 -1.06 -8.01 -30.38
CA LEU A 395 -0.27 -9.07 -29.70
C LEU A 395 -0.74 -10.47 -30.10
N VAL A 396 -2.05 -10.73 -30.12
CA VAL A 396 -2.62 -12.01 -30.58
C VAL A 396 -2.30 -12.25 -32.05
N THR A 397 -2.32 -11.23 -32.91
CA THR A 397 -2.09 -11.39 -34.35
C THR A 397 -0.63 -11.59 -34.71
N PHE A 398 0.28 -10.85 -34.09
CA PHE A 398 1.73 -10.99 -34.27
C PHE A 398 2.23 -12.36 -33.79
N ASN A 399 1.64 -12.88 -32.71
CA ASN A 399 2.11 -14.12 -32.07
C ASN A 399 1.30 -15.39 -32.41
N LYS A 400 0.43 -15.37 -33.44
CA LYS A 400 -0.42 -16.54 -33.82
C LYS A 400 0.36 -17.84 -34.01
N GLU A 401 1.60 -17.74 -34.48
CA GLU A 401 2.43 -18.90 -34.79
C GLU A 401 3.19 -19.43 -33.57
N TYR A 402 3.54 -18.59 -32.59
CA TYR A 402 4.41 -18.96 -31.46
C TYR A 402 3.68 -19.63 -30.28
N GLY A 403 2.36 -19.45 -30.12
CA GLY A 403 1.65 -19.96 -28.95
C GLY A 403 0.15 -20.17 -29.15
N ARG A 404 -0.54 -20.72 -28.14
CA ARG A 404 -2.01 -20.80 -28.11
C ARG A 404 -2.57 -19.70 -27.22
N TRP A 405 -3.14 -18.69 -27.88
CA TRP A 405 -3.69 -17.50 -27.23
C TRP A 405 -5.16 -17.70 -26.85
N LEU A 406 -5.49 -17.36 -25.61
CA LEU A 406 -6.84 -17.17 -25.10
C LEU A 406 -7.00 -15.70 -24.72
N VAL A 407 -8.21 -15.15 -24.89
CA VAL A 407 -8.51 -13.77 -24.49
C VAL A 407 -9.76 -13.78 -23.63
N TYR A 408 -9.62 -13.35 -22.38
CA TYR A 408 -10.73 -12.90 -21.56
C TYR A 408 -10.97 -11.42 -21.83
N ARG A 409 -12.20 -11.08 -22.19
CA ARG A 409 -12.73 -9.71 -22.14
C ARG A 409 -13.86 -9.71 -21.14
N GLN A 410 -13.94 -8.67 -20.33
CA GLN A 410 -15.10 -8.43 -19.49
C GLN A 410 -16.34 -8.16 -20.35
N THR A 411 -17.51 -8.58 -19.88
CA THR A 411 -18.78 -8.28 -20.53
C THR A 411 -19.26 -6.88 -20.12
N MET A 412 -19.61 -6.06 -21.11
CA MET A 412 -20.04 -4.67 -20.93
C MET A 412 -21.55 -4.53 -20.67
N ASP A 413 -22.24 -5.65 -20.44
CA ASP A 413 -23.68 -5.74 -20.21
C ASP A 413 -24.08 -5.34 -18.77
N SER A 414 -23.18 -5.53 -17.81
CA SER A 414 -23.41 -5.25 -16.39
C SER A 414 -23.06 -3.81 -15.98
N PRO A 415 -23.66 -3.28 -14.88
CA PRO A 415 -23.23 -2.02 -14.26
C PRO A 415 -21.95 -2.17 -13.42
N GLU A 416 -21.42 -3.38 -13.21
CA GLU A 416 -20.24 -3.61 -12.37
C GLU A 416 -18.93 -3.43 -13.15
N CYS A 417 -17.99 -2.66 -12.56
CA CYS A 417 -16.65 -2.48 -13.15
C CYS A 417 -15.82 -3.78 -13.17
N PHE A 418 -16.13 -4.80 -12.38
CA PHE A 418 -15.55 -6.15 -12.50
C PHE A 418 -16.33 -7.18 -11.67
N SER A 419 -16.61 -8.34 -12.26
CA SER A 419 -17.23 -9.48 -11.54
C SER A 419 -16.22 -10.62 -11.35
N ALA A 420 -15.77 -10.80 -10.10
CA ALA A 420 -14.83 -11.86 -9.72
C ALA A 420 -15.39 -13.27 -10.00
N ALA A 421 -16.69 -13.49 -9.74
CA ALA A 421 -17.33 -14.78 -9.95
C ALA A 421 -17.35 -15.20 -11.44
N HIS A 422 -17.60 -14.25 -12.35
CA HIS A 422 -17.54 -14.52 -13.80
C HIS A 422 -16.11 -14.88 -14.25
N PHE A 423 -15.11 -14.16 -13.75
CA PHE A 423 -13.69 -14.46 -14.02
C PHE A 423 -13.27 -15.85 -13.50
N GLN A 424 -13.68 -16.21 -12.28
CA GLN A 424 -13.41 -17.54 -11.71
C GLN A 424 -14.10 -18.68 -12.49
N LYS A 425 -15.38 -18.50 -12.88
CA LYS A 425 -16.10 -19.44 -13.77
C LYS A 425 -15.37 -19.62 -15.11
N TYR A 426 -14.84 -18.53 -15.69
CA TYR A 426 -14.06 -18.59 -16.92
C TYR A 426 -12.73 -19.36 -16.74
N LEU A 427 -11.96 -19.10 -15.68
CA LEU A 427 -10.71 -19.83 -15.42
C LEU A 427 -10.95 -21.34 -15.26
N SER A 428 -12.01 -21.72 -14.54
CA SER A 428 -12.43 -23.13 -14.39
C SER A 428 -12.75 -23.77 -15.74
N GLY A 429 -13.59 -23.13 -16.56
CA GLY A 429 -13.93 -23.60 -17.91
C GLY A 429 -12.72 -23.68 -18.86
N VAL A 430 -11.74 -22.77 -18.71
CA VAL A 430 -10.48 -22.86 -19.46
C VAL A 430 -9.71 -24.12 -19.06
N LEU A 431 -9.56 -24.43 -17.77
CA LEU A 431 -8.83 -25.62 -17.31
C LEU A 431 -9.50 -26.92 -17.79
N GLU A 432 -10.82 -27.05 -17.64
CA GLU A 432 -11.61 -28.15 -18.20
C GLU A 432 -11.35 -28.34 -19.70
N SER A 433 -11.30 -27.24 -20.46
CA SER A 433 -11.08 -27.28 -21.90
C SER A 433 -9.68 -27.78 -22.30
N GLN A 434 -8.69 -27.73 -21.39
CA GLN A 434 -7.38 -28.34 -21.59
C GLN A 434 -7.42 -29.82 -21.22
N GLN A 435 -7.93 -30.16 -20.03
CA GLN A 435 -8.01 -31.55 -19.55
C GLN A 435 -8.76 -32.45 -20.54
N LYS A 436 -9.88 -31.97 -21.10
CA LYS A 436 -10.69 -32.66 -22.13
C LYS A 436 -9.98 -32.81 -23.49
N ARG A 437 -8.81 -32.18 -23.69
CA ARG A 437 -7.99 -32.27 -24.92
C ARG A 437 -6.69 -33.05 -24.72
N SER A 438 -6.07 -32.97 -23.55
CA SER A 438 -4.83 -33.72 -23.21
C SER A 438 -4.98 -35.25 -23.32
N SER A 439 -6.22 -35.75 -23.27
CA SER A 439 -6.58 -37.16 -23.46
C SER A 439 -6.58 -37.65 -24.94
N ARG A 440 -6.19 -36.81 -25.90
CA ARG A 440 -5.97 -37.21 -27.32
C ARG A 440 -4.49 -37.12 -27.70
N PRO A 441 -3.76 -38.24 -27.81
CA PRO A 441 -2.35 -38.22 -28.20
C PRO A 441 -2.20 -37.94 -29.71
N SER A 442 -1.77 -36.74 -30.06
CA SER A 442 -1.30 -36.40 -31.41
C SER A 442 0.08 -35.74 -31.34
N ALA A 443 0.88 -35.89 -32.40
CA ALA A 443 2.32 -35.58 -32.37
C ALA A 443 2.67 -34.08 -32.20
N TYR A 444 1.70 -33.17 -32.34
CA TYR A 444 1.88 -31.73 -32.12
C TYR A 444 2.03 -31.40 -30.63
N HIS A 445 3.25 -31.56 -30.11
CA HIS A 445 3.58 -31.29 -28.72
C HIS A 445 3.31 -29.82 -28.31
N ARG A 446 2.61 -29.66 -27.18
CA ARG A 446 2.55 -28.47 -26.30
C ARG A 446 3.00 -27.12 -26.92
N LYS A 447 2.16 -26.46 -27.72
CA LYS A 447 2.24 -24.99 -27.79
C LYS A 447 1.77 -24.42 -26.44
N LYS A 448 2.62 -23.67 -25.73
CA LYS A 448 2.28 -23.07 -24.43
C LYS A 448 1.02 -22.23 -24.56
N VAL A 449 0.12 -22.39 -23.59
CA VAL A 449 -1.16 -21.64 -23.54
C VAL A 449 -0.92 -20.37 -22.75
N ARG A 450 -1.35 -19.23 -23.31
CA ARG A 450 -1.31 -17.93 -22.64
C ARG A 450 -2.69 -17.29 -22.65
N LEU A 451 -3.08 -16.72 -21.52
CA LEU A 451 -4.32 -15.97 -21.36
C LEU A 451 -4.02 -14.47 -21.30
N LEU A 452 -4.58 -13.71 -22.23
CA LEU A 452 -4.67 -12.26 -22.13
C LEU A 452 -5.96 -11.89 -21.40
N VAL A 453 -5.85 -11.09 -20.35
CA VAL A 453 -7.00 -10.53 -19.60
C VAL A 453 -7.09 -9.05 -19.95
N VAL A 454 -8.08 -8.67 -20.76
CA VAL A 454 -8.30 -7.27 -21.17
C VAL A 454 -9.33 -6.63 -20.26
N LEU A 455 -8.91 -5.55 -19.60
CA LEU A 455 -9.71 -4.71 -18.71
C LEU A 455 -9.83 -3.32 -19.31
N GLN A 456 -10.97 -2.68 -19.08
CA GLN A 456 -11.26 -1.31 -19.46
C GLN A 456 -12.17 -0.68 -18.41
N GLY A 457 -11.95 0.58 -18.05
CA GLY A 457 -12.74 1.26 -17.03
C GLY A 457 -11.95 1.58 -15.78
N TYR A 458 -12.69 1.77 -14.67
CA TYR A 458 -12.17 2.19 -13.37
C TYR A 458 -11.90 0.99 -12.44
N THR A 459 -11.50 -0.13 -13.03
CA THR A 459 -11.23 -1.40 -12.34
C THR A 459 -9.82 -1.41 -11.75
N ASP A 460 -9.67 -1.83 -10.49
CA ASP A 460 -8.36 -2.04 -9.90
C ASP A 460 -7.77 -3.40 -10.30
N VAL A 461 -6.48 -3.42 -10.65
CA VAL A 461 -5.75 -4.67 -10.92
C VAL A 461 -5.79 -5.62 -9.72
N ILE A 462 -5.82 -5.07 -8.49
CA ILE A 462 -5.80 -5.87 -7.26
C ILE A 462 -6.99 -6.83 -7.18
N ASP A 463 -8.18 -6.47 -7.67
CA ASP A 463 -9.37 -7.32 -7.53
C ASP A 463 -9.29 -8.60 -8.36
N ILE A 464 -8.52 -8.57 -9.46
CA ILE A 464 -8.28 -9.74 -10.33
C ILE A 464 -7.15 -10.61 -9.80
N VAL A 465 -6.10 -9.99 -9.25
CA VAL A 465 -5.08 -10.69 -8.47
C VAL A 465 -5.74 -11.42 -7.30
N GLN A 466 -6.63 -10.75 -6.57
CA GLN A 466 -7.39 -11.33 -5.46
C GLN A 466 -8.37 -12.41 -5.93
N ALA A 467 -9.11 -12.21 -7.02
CA ALA A 467 -10.02 -13.23 -7.57
C ALA A 467 -9.29 -14.50 -8.02
N LEU A 468 -8.05 -14.39 -8.52
CA LEU A 468 -7.20 -15.55 -8.80
C LEU A 468 -6.69 -16.21 -7.49
N GLN A 469 -6.23 -15.41 -6.51
CA GLN A 469 -5.72 -15.95 -5.25
C GLN A 469 -6.81 -16.56 -4.35
N THR A 470 -8.06 -16.12 -4.48
CA THR A 470 -9.23 -16.66 -3.75
C THR A 470 -10.14 -17.51 -4.62
N HIS A 471 -9.60 -18.11 -5.68
CA HIS A 471 -10.33 -19.09 -6.48
C HIS A 471 -10.76 -20.28 -5.59
N PRO A 472 -12.04 -20.72 -5.63
CA PRO A 472 -12.54 -21.76 -4.72
C PRO A 472 -11.93 -23.14 -4.98
N ASP A 473 -11.61 -23.44 -6.24
CA ASP A 473 -10.83 -24.62 -6.64
C ASP A 473 -9.33 -24.32 -6.55
N VAL A 474 -8.60 -25.15 -5.79
CA VAL A 474 -7.16 -25.05 -5.53
C VAL A 474 -6.32 -25.54 -6.71
N ASP A 475 -6.79 -26.52 -7.48
CA ASP A 475 -6.09 -27.03 -8.66
C ASP A 475 -6.18 -26.04 -9.83
N VAL A 476 -7.33 -25.34 -9.96
CA VAL A 476 -7.43 -24.16 -10.83
C VAL A 476 -6.45 -23.08 -10.37
N LYS A 477 -6.43 -22.71 -9.08
CA LYS A 477 -5.46 -21.73 -8.54
C LYS A 477 -4.01 -22.12 -8.84
N ALA A 478 -3.66 -23.39 -8.73
CA ALA A 478 -2.30 -23.89 -8.98
C ALA A 478 -1.91 -23.89 -10.48
N SER A 479 -2.89 -24.02 -11.38
CA SER A 479 -2.69 -24.15 -12.83
C SER A 479 -2.39 -22.84 -13.56
N PHE A 480 -2.64 -21.68 -12.93
CA PHE A 480 -2.44 -20.35 -13.51
C PHE A 480 -1.37 -19.55 -12.78
N ALA A 481 -0.65 -18.68 -13.49
CA ALA A 481 0.29 -17.71 -12.91
C ALA A 481 0.20 -16.37 -13.65
N ILE A 482 0.28 -15.24 -12.92
CA ILE A 482 0.36 -13.92 -13.54
C ILE A 482 1.83 -13.65 -13.87
N GLY A 483 2.15 -13.42 -15.15
CA GLY A 483 3.51 -13.14 -15.60
C GLY A 483 3.84 -11.64 -15.65
N ALA A 484 2.92 -10.84 -16.19
CA ALA A 484 3.09 -9.40 -16.34
C ALA A 484 1.74 -8.65 -16.28
N VAL A 485 1.80 -7.38 -15.89
CA VAL A 485 0.66 -6.46 -15.86
C VAL A 485 1.05 -5.18 -16.57
N THR A 486 0.37 -4.90 -17.67
CA THR A 486 0.66 -3.77 -18.55
C THR A 486 -0.53 -2.81 -18.57
N THR A 487 -0.28 -1.55 -18.24
CA THR A 487 -1.29 -0.49 -18.26
C THR A 487 -1.14 0.35 -19.52
N CYS A 488 -2.18 0.41 -20.32
CA CYS A 488 -2.26 1.30 -21.48
C CYS A 488 -2.68 2.69 -21.02
N VAL A 489 -1.97 3.72 -21.47
CA VAL A 489 -2.17 5.12 -21.08
C VAL A 489 -2.31 5.96 -22.34
N GLU A 490 -3.48 6.57 -22.49
CA GLU A 490 -3.72 7.64 -23.46
C GLU A 490 -3.59 9.00 -22.73
N PRO A 491 -2.53 9.79 -22.96
CA PRO A 491 -2.30 11.07 -22.29
C PRO A 491 -3.48 12.04 -22.33
N LEU A 492 -4.22 12.09 -23.44
CA LEU A 492 -5.39 12.96 -23.59
C LEU A 492 -6.62 12.45 -22.83
N SER A 493 -6.65 11.17 -22.45
CA SER A 493 -7.71 10.55 -21.63
C SER A 493 -7.29 10.33 -20.18
N SER A 494 -6.12 10.82 -19.77
CA SER A 494 -5.59 10.68 -18.40
C SER A 494 -6.03 11.83 -17.47
N TYR A 495 -6.41 12.99 -18.03
CA TYR A 495 -6.80 14.20 -17.30
C TYR A 495 -8.26 14.57 -17.51
N MET A 496 -8.88 15.02 -16.42
CA MET A 496 -10.11 15.81 -16.38
C MET A 496 -9.76 17.31 -16.52
N GLU A 497 -10.77 18.17 -16.45
CA GLU A 497 -10.56 19.63 -16.43
C GLU A 497 -9.72 20.09 -15.21
N HIS A 498 -9.15 21.29 -15.32
CA HIS A 498 -8.25 21.88 -14.32
C HIS A 498 -6.99 21.05 -13.96
N ARG A 499 -6.66 20.02 -14.75
CA ARG A 499 -5.58 19.04 -14.53
C ARG A 499 -5.81 18.09 -13.35
N PHE A 500 -7.06 17.90 -12.91
CA PHE A 500 -7.39 16.72 -12.12
C PHE A 500 -7.12 15.46 -12.95
N LEU A 501 -6.69 14.38 -12.31
CA LEU A 501 -6.55 13.08 -12.96
C LEU A 501 -7.92 12.40 -12.96
N PHE A 502 -8.16 11.55 -13.95
CA PHE A 502 -9.28 10.62 -13.85
C PHE A 502 -9.07 9.67 -12.64
N PRO A 503 -10.15 9.30 -11.92
CA PRO A 503 -10.11 8.27 -10.89
C PRO A 503 -9.38 6.99 -11.32
N LYS A 504 -8.75 6.30 -10.37
CA LYS A 504 -7.99 5.05 -10.60
C LYS A 504 -6.77 5.15 -11.51
N PHE A 505 -6.45 6.30 -12.09
CA PHE A 505 -5.30 6.43 -12.99
C PHE A 505 -3.97 6.00 -12.34
N LEU A 506 -3.69 6.44 -11.11
CA LEU A 506 -2.44 6.11 -10.41
C LEU A 506 -2.49 4.73 -9.75
N ASP A 507 -3.66 4.31 -9.26
CA ASP A 507 -3.91 2.94 -8.80
C ASP A 507 -3.59 1.92 -9.91
N GLN A 508 -4.06 2.19 -11.14
CA GLN A 508 -3.76 1.44 -12.36
C GLN A 508 -2.32 1.62 -12.87
N CYS A 509 -1.47 2.45 -12.25
CA CYS A 509 -0.04 2.54 -12.58
C CYS A 509 0.88 2.06 -11.42
N SER A 510 0.30 1.60 -10.32
CA SER A 510 0.95 1.45 -9.01
C SER A 510 2.05 0.37 -8.92
N GLN A 511 3.03 0.64 -8.05
CA GLN A 511 4.12 -0.29 -7.75
C GLN A 511 3.63 -1.58 -7.09
N GLY A 512 4.33 -2.67 -7.37
CA GLY A 512 3.99 -4.01 -6.87
C GLY A 512 2.84 -4.70 -7.60
N LEU A 513 2.05 -3.98 -8.42
CA LEU A 513 1.07 -4.59 -9.32
C LEU A 513 1.46 -4.43 -10.79
N VAL A 514 1.83 -3.23 -11.22
CA VAL A 514 2.05 -2.91 -12.64
C VAL A 514 3.54 -2.98 -12.97
N SER A 515 3.88 -3.77 -13.99
CA SER A 515 5.26 -3.90 -14.50
C SER A 515 5.54 -2.88 -15.61
N ASN A 516 4.60 -2.71 -16.54
CA ASN A 516 4.78 -1.91 -17.75
C ASN A 516 3.68 -0.86 -17.91
N VAL A 517 4.04 0.31 -18.45
CA VAL A 517 3.11 1.32 -18.94
C VAL A 517 3.36 1.56 -20.42
N VAL A 518 2.32 1.36 -21.23
CA VAL A 518 2.33 1.54 -22.69
C VAL A 518 1.58 2.82 -23.03
N PHE A 519 2.24 3.78 -23.67
CA PHE A 519 1.60 4.98 -24.18
C PHE A 519 1.10 4.74 -25.61
N THR A 520 -0.20 4.97 -25.86
CA THR A 520 -0.86 4.60 -27.12
C THR A 520 -1.11 5.76 -28.10
N SER A 521 -0.98 6.99 -27.62
CA SER A 521 -1.15 8.22 -28.42
C SER A 521 -0.08 8.43 -29.48
N HIS A 522 -0.44 9.13 -30.56
CA HIS A 522 0.49 9.73 -31.52
C HIS A 522 1.34 10.87 -30.93
N THR A 523 2.27 10.55 -30.02
CA THR A 523 3.33 11.48 -29.58
C THR A 523 4.55 11.34 -30.50
N THR A 524 4.38 11.75 -31.75
CA THR A 524 5.44 11.78 -32.78
C THR A 524 6.65 12.63 -32.36
N GLU A 525 6.46 13.56 -31.42
CA GLU A 525 7.52 14.13 -30.60
C GLU A 525 7.66 13.41 -29.26
N GLN A 526 8.80 12.75 -29.04
CA GLN A 526 9.24 12.23 -27.72
C GLN A 526 9.41 13.33 -26.63
N ARG A 527 9.15 14.60 -26.97
CA ARG A 527 9.26 15.78 -26.10
C ARG A 527 7.92 16.41 -25.73
N ASN A 528 6.78 15.80 -26.08
CA ASN A 528 5.46 16.32 -25.70
C ASN A 528 5.38 16.60 -24.18
N PRO A 529 5.11 17.84 -23.74
CA PRO A 529 5.15 18.19 -22.31
C PRO A 529 4.20 17.37 -21.44
N LEU A 530 3.04 16.96 -21.97
CA LEU A 530 2.06 16.15 -21.25
C LEU A 530 2.58 14.73 -20.99
N LEU A 531 3.26 14.13 -21.98
CA LEU A 531 3.89 12.81 -21.83
C LEU A 531 5.00 12.86 -20.77
N VAL A 532 5.88 13.87 -20.81
CA VAL A 532 6.95 14.05 -19.82
C VAL A 532 6.38 14.31 -18.42
N GLN A 533 5.27 15.05 -18.30
CA GLN A 533 4.58 15.25 -17.03
C GLN A 533 3.98 13.94 -16.49
N LEU A 534 3.31 13.16 -17.34
CA LEU A 534 2.73 11.85 -16.96
C LEU A 534 3.81 10.84 -16.57
N GLN A 535 4.91 10.75 -17.31
CA GLN A 535 6.03 9.87 -16.98
C GLN A 535 6.63 10.21 -15.60
N LYS A 536 6.81 11.50 -15.28
CA LYS A 536 7.28 11.94 -13.94
C LYS A 536 6.29 11.58 -12.83
N LEU A 537 5.00 11.83 -13.07
CA LEU A 537 3.91 11.53 -12.14
C LEU A 537 3.80 10.02 -11.87
N ILE A 538 3.86 9.20 -12.93
CA ILE A 538 3.80 7.74 -12.82
C ILE A 538 5.04 7.20 -12.11
N ARG A 539 6.25 7.75 -12.35
CA ARG A 539 7.46 7.37 -11.60
C ARG A 539 7.40 7.68 -10.10
N ALA A 540 6.56 8.64 -9.68
CA ALA A 540 6.30 8.90 -8.26
C ALA A 540 5.33 7.88 -7.62
N ALA A 541 4.49 7.21 -8.42
CA ALA A 541 3.60 6.13 -7.97
C ALA A 541 4.20 4.71 -8.18
N ASN A 542 5.21 4.58 -9.06
CA ASN A 542 5.89 3.35 -9.40
C ASN A 542 7.30 3.63 -9.94
N SER A 543 8.31 3.55 -9.06
CA SER A 543 9.68 3.88 -9.43
C SER A 543 10.30 2.88 -10.41
N SER A 544 9.86 1.61 -10.36
CA SER A 544 10.39 0.47 -11.14
C SER A 544 9.77 0.27 -12.52
N VAL A 545 8.71 1.01 -12.89
CA VAL A 545 7.92 0.77 -14.12
C VAL A 545 8.74 0.84 -15.42
N SER A 546 8.45 -0.03 -16.38
CA SER A 546 8.96 0.09 -17.76
C SER A 546 8.03 0.98 -18.60
N PHE A 547 8.59 1.92 -19.36
CA PHE A 547 7.83 2.78 -20.28
C PHE A 547 8.01 2.32 -21.73
N ILE A 548 6.88 2.08 -22.40
CA ILE A 548 6.80 1.58 -23.77
C ILE A 548 5.98 2.57 -24.61
N LEU A 549 6.33 2.75 -25.88
CA LEU A 549 5.59 3.55 -26.85
C LEU A 549 4.98 2.62 -27.91
N ALA A 550 3.67 2.66 -28.10
CA ALA A 550 2.96 1.80 -29.05
C ALA A 550 1.77 2.53 -29.68
N GLU A 551 2.02 3.37 -30.68
CA GLU A 551 0.99 4.20 -31.31
C GLU A 551 -0.18 3.34 -31.85
N ASN A 552 -1.41 3.69 -31.48
CA ASN A 552 -2.63 2.90 -31.74
C ASN A 552 -2.55 1.43 -31.28
N GLY A 553 -1.76 1.13 -30.25
CA GLY A 553 -1.54 -0.21 -29.73
C GLY A 553 -0.55 -1.06 -30.55
N ILE A 554 0.14 -0.48 -31.53
CA ILE A 554 1.12 -1.20 -32.37
C ILE A 554 2.51 -1.05 -31.74
N VAL A 555 3.07 -2.15 -31.23
CA VAL A 555 4.43 -2.19 -30.65
C VAL A 555 5.45 -2.42 -31.76
N THR A 556 6.51 -1.60 -31.82
CA THR A 556 7.50 -1.64 -32.92
C THR A 556 8.80 -2.35 -32.58
N ARG A 557 9.12 -2.55 -31.30
CA ARG A 557 10.34 -3.23 -30.82
C ARG A 557 10.00 -4.58 -30.20
N ASN A 558 10.77 -5.63 -30.56
CA ASN A 558 10.57 -6.96 -29.97
C ASN A 558 10.85 -6.98 -28.45
N GLU A 559 11.82 -6.20 -27.98
CA GLU A 559 12.12 -6.00 -26.55
C GLU A 559 10.89 -5.55 -25.75
N ASP A 560 10.10 -4.62 -26.29
CA ASP A 560 8.88 -4.12 -25.66
C ASP A 560 7.77 -5.20 -25.65
N ILE A 561 7.70 -6.04 -26.68
CA ILE A 561 6.78 -7.18 -26.76
C ILE A 561 7.16 -8.23 -25.70
N GLU A 562 8.44 -8.52 -25.50
CA GLU A 562 8.94 -9.42 -24.46
C GLU A 562 8.68 -8.88 -23.04
N LEU A 563 8.83 -7.56 -22.81
CA LEU A 563 8.47 -6.92 -21.53
C LEU A 563 6.97 -7.04 -21.24
N ILE A 564 6.10 -6.81 -22.23
CA ILE A 564 4.64 -6.96 -22.09
C ILE A 564 4.25 -8.42 -21.85
N LEU A 565 4.98 -9.37 -22.45
CA LEU A 565 4.72 -10.82 -22.39
C LEU A 565 5.62 -11.56 -21.38
N SER A 566 6.28 -10.86 -20.46
CA SER A 566 7.09 -11.50 -19.42
C SER A 566 6.29 -12.56 -18.63
N GLU A 567 6.98 -13.61 -18.19
CA GLU A 567 6.38 -14.74 -17.43
C GLU A 567 6.63 -14.62 -15.92
N ASN A 568 7.51 -13.70 -15.51
CA ASN A 568 8.06 -13.62 -14.16
C ASN A 568 8.10 -12.18 -13.58
N SER A 569 7.86 -11.13 -14.36
CA SER A 569 7.93 -9.74 -13.89
C SER A 569 6.98 -9.45 -12.71
N PHE A 570 5.76 -10.00 -12.72
CA PHE A 570 4.83 -9.87 -11.59
C PHE A 570 5.28 -10.66 -10.33
N SER A 571 6.18 -11.63 -10.49
CA SER A 571 6.80 -12.39 -9.39
C SER A 571 8.16 -11.83 -8.95
N ASP A 572 8.60 -10.69 -9.51
CA ASP A 572 9.85 -10.02 -9.15
C ASP A 572 9.93 -9.76 -7.62
N PRO A 573 11.08 -10.00 -6.97
CA PRO A 573 11.26 -9.79 -5.54
C PRO A 573 10.87 -8.40 -5.02
N GLN A 574 11.18 -7.33 -5.76
CA GLN A 574 10.86 -5.95 -5.37
C GLN A 574 9.37 -5.64 -5.56
N MET A 575 8.76 -6.14 -6.65
CA MET A 575 7.31 -6.03 -6.85
C MET A 575 6.54 -6.81 -5.79
N LEU A 576 6.97 -8.04 -5.47
CA LEU A 576 6.35 -8.88 -4.44
C LEU A 576 6.46 -8.23 -3.05
N ALA A 577 7.64 -7.71 -2.68
CA ALA A 577 7.84 -7.01 -1.42
C ALA A 577 6.96 -5.75 -1.32
N THR A 578 6.96 -4.92 -2.36
CA THR A 578 6.13 -3.70 -2.41
C THR A 578 4.63 -4.02 -2.33
N ARG A 579 4.18 -5.13 -2.94
CA ARG A 579 2.76 -5.55 -2.90
C ARG A 579 2.27 -5.84 -1.49
N TYR A 580 3.09 -6.44 -0.61
CA TYR A 580 2.70 -6.66 0.78
C TYR A 580 2.59 -5.37 1.60
N LEU A 581 3.36 -4.33 1.24
CA LEU A 581 3.31 -3.02 1.90
C LEU A 581 2.13 -2.17 1.38
N MET A 582 1.88 -2.16 0.07
CA MET A 582 0.83 -1.35 -0.55
C MET A 582 -0.56 -1.98 -0.48
N TYR A 583 -0.65 -3.31 -0.45
CA TYR A 583 -1.90 -4.08 -0.53
C TYR A 583 -2.03 -5.11 0.61
N PRO A 584 -2.04 -4.69 1.89
CA PRO A 584 -2.13 -5.62 3.02
C PRO A 584 -3.38 -6.52 2.93
N GLY A 585 -3.18 -7.82 3.17
CA GLY A 585 -4.24 -8.84 3.05
C GLY A 585 -4.56 -9.32 1.63
N TRP A 586 -3.85 -8.85 0.58
CA TRP A 586 -4.12 -9.23 -0.82
C TRP A 586 -4.14 -10.74 -1.08
N PHE A 587 -3.25 -11.50 -0.42
CA PHE A 587 -3.09 -12.93 -0.71
C PHE A 587 -4.31 -13.78 -0.29
N ASP A 588 -5.06 -13.30 0.71
CA ASP A 588 -6.31 -13.91 1.20
C ASP A 588 -7.56 -13.13 0.73
N GLY A 589 -7.42 -12.24 -0.25
CA GLY A 589 -8.53 -11.50 -0.89
C GLY A 589 -9.22 -10.44 -0.02
N LYS A 590 -8.54 -9.98 1.03
CA LYS A 590 -9.09 -9.05 2.03
C LYS A 590 -8.90 -7.57 1.70
N PHE A 591 -7.98 -7.23 0.79
CA PHE A 591 -7.72 -5.84 0.46
C PHE A 591 -8.95 -5.24 -0.25
N ARG A 592 -9.35 -4.04 0.18
CA ARG A 592 -10.41 -3.24 -0.45
C ARG A 592 -9.84 -1.88 -0.79
N ALA A 593 -9.89 -1.52 -2.07
CA ALA A 593 -9.45 -0.20 -2.49
C ALA A 593 -10.40 0.89 -1.97
N GLY A 594 -9.85 2.08 -1.71
CA GLY A 594 -10.61 3.20 -1.16
C GLY A 594 -11.63 3.78 -2.15
N SER A 595 -12.63 4.49 -1.61
CA SER A 595 -13.60 5.26 -2.38
C SER A 595 -12.92 6.34 -3.22
N VAL A 596 -13.25 6.40 -4.51
CA VAL A 596 -12.68 7.39 -5.44
C VAL A 596 -13.41 8.73 -5.40
N PHE A 597 -12.67 9.80 -5.68
CA PHE A 597 -13.20 11.14 -5.91
C PHE A 597 -12.75 11.69 -7.28
N PRO A 598 -13.66 12.27 -8.09
CA PRO A 598 -15.11 12.19 -7.94
C PRO A 598 -15.62 10.75 -8.18
N PRO A 599 -16.78 10.37 -7.61
CA PRO A 599 -17.34 9.04 -7.80
C PRO A 599 -17.81 8.85 -9.24
N MET A 600 -17.20 7.88 -9.95
CA MET A 600 -17.63 7.46 -11.28
C MET A 600 -18.76 6.45 -11.16
N VAL A 601 -19.91 6.80 -11.74
CA VAL A 601 -21.11 5.97 -11.80
C VAL A 601 -21.22 5.39 -13.20
N GLN A 602 -21.47 4.08 -13.29
CA GLN A 602 -21.73 3.35 -14.52
C GLN A 602 -23.23 3.03 -14.61
N ILE A 603 -23.90 3.49 -15.67
CA ILE A 603 -25.32 3.22 -15.94
C ILE A 603 -25.41 2.48 -17.28
N CYS A 604 -25.84 1.22 -17.26
CA CYS A 604 -26.16 0.44 -18.45
C CYS A 604 -27.66 0.59 -18.78
N VAL A 605 -27.99 1.03 -20.00
CA VAL A 605 -29.37 1.22 -20.45
C VAL A 605 -29.64 0.36 -21.68
N TRP A 606 -30.65 -0.51 -21.58
CA TRP A 606 -31.09 -1.43 -22.63
C TRP A 606 -32.26 -0.83 -23.42
N PHE A 607 -32.31 -1.08 -24.73
CA PHE A 607 -33.35 -0.58 -25.63
C PHE A 607 -33.46 -1.40 -26.92
N ASN A 608 -34.69 -1.47 -27.46
CA ASN A 608 -35.03 -2.41 -28.55
C ASN A 608 -35.41 -1.71 -29.88
N ARG A 609 -35.16 -0.40 -30.01
CA ARG A 609 -35.39 0.39 -31.23
C ARG A 609 -34.10 1.06 -31.71
N PRO A 610 -33.87 1.21 -33.03
CA PRO A 610 -32.63 1.78 -33.55
C PRO A 610 -32.53 3.30 -33.34
N LEU A 611 -31.30 3.79 -33.19
CA LEU A 611 -31.00 5.22 -33.03
C LEU A 611 -30.72 5.92 -34.37
N GLU A 612 -30.90 7.24 -34.44
CA GLU A 612 -30.48 8.03 -35.60
C GLU A 612 -28.99 8.39 -35.48
N LYS A 613 -28.13 7.69 -36.22
CA LYS A 613 -26.66 7.83 -36.23
C LYS A 613 -26.16 9.28 -36.30
N MET A 614 -26.77 10.12 -37.13
CA MET A 614 -26.41 11.54 -37.25
C MET A 614 -26.74 12.34 -35.98
N ARG A 615 -27.89 12.08 -35.33
CA ARG A 615 -28.26 12.72 -34.06
C ARG A 615 -27.37 12.23 -32.92
N PHE A 616 -27.14 10.92 -32.86
CA PHE A 616 -26.25 10.30 -31.87
C PHE A 616 -24.83 10.88 -31.95
N ALA A 617 -24.24 10.92 -33.15
CA ALA A 617 -22.90 11.49 -33.36
C ALA A 617 -22.83 13.00 -33.04
N ALA A 618 -23.89 13.77 -33.36
CA ALA A 618 -23.98 15.19 -32.99
C ALA A 618 -24.10 15.39 -31.47
N LYS A 619 -24.91 14.59 -30.78
CA LYS A 619 -25.07 14.61 -29.32
C LYS A 619 -23.79 14.22 -28.60
N CYS A 620 -23.07 13.20 -29.06
CA CYS A 620 -21.74 12.84 -28.56
C CYS A 620 -20.77 14.03 -28.66
N LYS A 621 -20.66 14.64 -29.85
CA LYS A 621 -19.79 15.81 -30.07
C LYS A 621 -20.13 17.03 -29.21
N ALA A 622 -21.38 17.16 -28.74
CA ALA A 622 -21.81 18.21 -27.83
C ALA A 622 -21.48 17.94 -26.36
N LEU A 623 -21.12 16.71 -25.97
CA LEU A 623 -20.84 16.38 -24.57
C LEU A 623 -19.69 17.22 -23.99
N LYS A 624 -18.64 17.45 -24.78
CA LYS A 624 -17.45 18.22 -24.39
C LYS A 624 -17.78 19.64 -23.94
N SER A 625 -18.79 20.29 -24.51
CA SER A 625 -19.21 21.65 -24.13
C SER A 625 -20.40 21.68 -23.16
N SER A 626 -21.06 20.54 -22.91
CA SER A 626 -22.13 20.41 -21.90
C SER A 626 -21.63 20.01 -20.50
N ASN A 627 -20.45 19.39 -20.42
CA ASN A 627 -19.82 19.00 -19.17
C ASN A 627 -19.40 20.25 -18.36
N LYS A 628 -19.59 20.20 -17.04
CA LYS A 628 -19.35 21.31 -16.10
C LYS A 628 -18.00 21.14 -15.40
N SER A 629 -17.23 22.21 -15.29
CA SER A 629 -15.93 22.23 -14.59
C SER A 629 -16.04 22.06 -13.07
N SER A 630 -17.20 22.35 -12.49
CA SER A 630 -17.56 22.08 -11.10
C SER A 630 -19.09 22.11 -10.95
N PRO A 631 -19.72 21.28 -10.10
CA PRO A 631 -19.15 20.22 -9.26
C PRO A 631 -19.10 18.86 -9.99
N PHE A 632 -18.82 18.86 -11.30
CA PHE A 632 -18.86 17.70 -12.21
C PHE A 632 -20.19 16.93 -12.30
N SER A 633 -21.23 17.31 -11.55
CA SER A 633 -22.50 16.58 -11.46
C SER A 633 -23.31 16.61 -12.77
N GLY A 634 -23.61 15.42 -13.28
CA GLY A 634 -24.26 15.20 -14.57
C GLY A 634 -23.31 15.09 -15.76
N ASN A 635 -21.98 15.13 -15.54
CA ASN A 635 -21.01 15.03 -16.62
C ASN A 635 -20.89 13.59 -17.12
N ILE A 636 -20.98 13.41 -18.44
CA ILE A 636 -20.73 12.13 -19.13
C ILE A 636 -19.32 12.18 -19.72
N TYR A 637 -18.46 11.25 -19.33
CA TYR A 637 -17.08 11.19 -19.83
C TYR A 637 -16.89 10.11 -20.90
N HIS A 638 -17.55 8.97 -20.72
CA HIS A 638 -17.42 7.83 -21.63
C HIS A 638 -18.80 7.22 -21.93
N ILE A 639 -18.98 6.79 -23.18
CA ILE A 639 -20.14 6.02 -23.62
C ILE A 639 -19.62 4.82 -24.42
N PHE A 640 -20.05 3.60 -24.09
CA PHE A 640 -19.72 2.41 -24.86
C PHE A 640 -20.86 1.38 -24.86
N GLY A 641 -20.93 0.52 -25.88
CA GLY A 641 -21.97 -0.52 -25.96
C GLY A 641 -22.27 -0.97 -27.39
N LYS A 642 -23.43 -1.60 -27.60
CA LYS A 642 -23.86 -2.16 -28.88
C LYS A 642 -25.18 -1.55 -29.31
N VAL A 643 -25.20 -0.97 -30.51
CA VAL A 643 -26.31 -0.15 -31.02
C VAL A 643 -26.67 -0.58 -32.44
N LYS A 644 -27.96 -0.80 -32.71
CA LYS A 644 -28.47 -0.77 -34.07
C LYS A 644 -28.83 0.66 -34.48
N PHE A 645 -28.40 1.09 -35.65
CA PHE A 645 -28.71 2.43 -36.20
C PHE A 645 -29.73 2.34 -37.34
N SER A 646 -30.52 3.38 -37.54
CA SER A 646 -31.57 3.41 -38.57
C SER A 646 -31.06 3.33 -40.02
N ASP A 647 -29.75 3.49 -40.24
CA ASP A 647 -29.08 3.33 -41.55
C ASP A 647 -28.35 1.98 -41.71
N SER A 648 -28.43 1.06 -40.74
CA SER A 648 -27.73 -0.22 -40.80
C SER A 648 -28.48 -1.35 -40.10
N ASP A 649 -28.68 -2.47 -40.81
CA ASP A 649 -29.26 -3.66 -40.19
C ASP A 649 -28.34 -4.37 -39.19
N ARG A 650 -27.03 -4.11 -39.25
CA ARG A 650 -26.02 -4.72 -38.36
C ARG A 650 -25.88 -3.91 -37.07
N THR A 651 -25.68 -4.61 -35.95
CA THR A 651 -25.25 -3.99 -34.70
C THR A 651 -23.83 -3.42 -34.83
N VAL A 652 -23.65 -2.20 -34.32
CA VAL A 652 -22.37 -1.48 -34.27
C VAL A 652 -21.93 -1.39 -32.83
N GLU A 653 -20.68 -1.75 -32.55
CA GLU A 653 -20.00 -1.45 -31.29
C GLU A 653 -19.59 0.02 -31.31
N VAL A 654 -20.05 0.74 -30.29
CA VAL A 654 -19.88 2.19 -30.13
C VAL A 654 -18.91 2.43 -28.99
N CYS A 655 -17.91 3.28 -29.20
CA CYS A 655 -17.05 3.79 -28.14
C CYS A 655 -16.85 5.31 -28.32
N HIS A 656 -17.17 6.10 -27.30
CA HIS A 656 -17.02 7.55 -27.30
C HIS A 656 -16.38 8.06 -26.02
N HIS A 657 -15.46 9.01 -26.19
CA HIS A 657 -14.71 9.65 -25.10
C HIS A 657 -14.91 11.17 -25.23
N ALA A 658 -15.70 11.75 -24.34
CA ALA A 658 -16.18 13.13 -24.49
C ALA A 658 -15.06 14.17 -24.46
N PHE A 659 -14.00 13.94 -23.65
CA PHE A 659 -12.92 14.91 -23.48
C PHE A 659 -11.98 14.98 -24.69
N SER A 660 -11.58 13.85 -25.28
CA SER A 660 -10.84 13.82 -26.56
C SER A 660 -11.74 14.09 -27.76
N ASN A 661 -13.06 13.94 -27.61
CA ASN A 661 -14.08 13.98 -28.66
C ASN A 661 -13.92 12.87 -29.73
N THR A 662 -13.26 11.77 -29.36
CA THR A 662 -13.12 10.58 -30.22
C THR A 662 -14.41 9.78 -30.20
N LEU A 663 -14.93 9.41 -31.38
CA LEU A 663 -16.07 8.51 -31.55
C LEU A 663 -15.69 7.40 -32.52
N SER A 664 -15.64 6.16 -32.04
CA SER A 664 -15.45 4.95 -32.82
C SER A 664 -16.77 4.22 -33.01
N LEU A 665 -16.97 3.65 -34.21
CA LEU A 665 -18.17 2.96 -34.65
C LEU A 665 -17.76 1.72 -35.46
N VAL A 666 -17.61 0.57 -34.79
CA VAL A 666 -17.08 -0.66 -35.39
C VAL A 666 -18.22 -1.66 -35.61
N PRO A 667 -18.49 -2.13 -36.85
CA PRO A 667 -19.49 -3.17 -37.07
C PRO A 667 -19.11 -4.46 -36.33
N VAL A 668 -20.03 -5.00 -35.52
CA VAL A 668 -19.78 -6.24 -34.78
C VAL A 668 -19.62 -7.40 -35.77
N GLN A 669 -18.52 -8.15 -35.66
CA GLN A 669 -18.32 -9.38 -36.43
C GLN A 669 -18.93 -10.57 -35.68
N GLU A 670 -19.93 -11.21 -36.27
CA GLU A 670 -20.52 -12.47 -35.78
C GLU A 670 -19.57 -13.65 -36.07
N GLY A 671 -18.45 -13.69 -35.34
CA GLY A 671 -17.54 -14.83 -35.30
C GLY A 671 -18.04 -15.94 -34.36
N PRO A 672 -17.67 -17.21 -34.60
CA PRO A 672 -18.12 -18.33 -33.78
C PRO A 672 -17.52 -18.28 -32.37
N LEU A 673 -18.30 -17.81 -31.41
CA LEU A 673 -17.99 -17.91 -29.98
C LEU A 673 -17.97 -19.40 -29.56
N PRO A 674 -16.88 -19.91 -28.97
CA PRO A 674 -16.90 -21.21 -28.30
C PRO A 674 -17.65 -21.07 -26.97
N SER A 675 -18.94 -21.40 -26.98
CA SER A 675 -19.76 -21.42 -25.77
C SER A 675 -19.23 -22.46 -24.76
N PRO A 676 -19.27 -22.15 -23.45
CA PRO A 676 -19.18 -23.17 -22.42
C PRO A 676 -20.35 -24.15 -22.56
N PRO A 677 -20.18 -25.45 -22.24
CA PRO A 677 -21.27 -26.42 -22.26
C PRO A 677 -22.17 -26.22 -21.03
N GLU A 678 -23.09 -25.26 -21.10
CA GLU A 678 -24.07 -25.07 -20.02
C GLU A 678 -25.11 -26.21 -20.01
N SER A 679 -25.39 -26.72 -18.82
CA SER A 679 -26.27 -27.86 -18.59
C SER A 679 -27.73 -27.51 -18.90
N ARG A 680 -28.36 -28.31 -19.75
CA ARG A 680 -29.79 -28.20 -20.10
C ARG A 680 -30.70 -28.41 -18.87
N THR A 681 -31.16 -27.32 -18.24
CA THR A 681 -32.50 -27.19 -17.64
C THR A 681 -32.75 -25.75 -17.20
N GLU A 682 -33.40 -24.96 -18.05
CA GLU A 682 -34.62 -24.18 -17.74
C GLU A 682 -35.06 -23.41 -18.99
N ASN A 683 -36.37 -23.28 -19.20
CA ASN A 683 -36.90 -22.71 -20.44
C ASN A 683 -36.85 -21.17 -20.40
N ARG A 684 -36.06 -20.59 -21.30
CA ARG A 684 -36.28 -19.24 -21.85
C ARG A 684 -36.23 -19.33 -23.36
N ASP A 685 -37.27 -18.86 -24.03
CA ASP A 685 -37.44 -19.02 -25.47
C ASP A 685 -36.44 -18.17 -26.26
N TYR A 686 -35.43 -18.84 -26.84
CA TYR A 686 -34.40 -18.19 -27.64
C TYR A 686 -34.91 -17.86 -29.05
N SER A 687 -35.73 -16.81 -29.17
CA SER A 687 -36.24 -16.32 -30.46
C SER A 687 -36.16 -14.80 -30.63
N GLY A 688 -35.05 -14.33 -31.21
CA GLY A 688 -35.13 -13.25 -32.21
C GLY A 688 -35.07 -11.78 -31.76
N SER A 689 -34.49 -11.42 -30.62
CA SER A 689 -34.17 -10.02 -30.28
C SER A 689 -32.69 -9.78 -29.99
N GLN A 690 -31.97 -9.17 -30.94
CA GLN A 690 -30.67 -8.54 -30.67
C GLN A 690 -30.91 -7.21 -29.94
N GLU A 691 -31.04 -7.28 -28.62
CA GLU A 691 -31.25 -6.10 -27.77
C GLU A 691 -30.02 -5.17 -27.83
N SER A 692 -30.24 -3.87 -27.99
CA SER A 692 -29.18 -2.86 -27.97
C SER A 692 -28.98 -2.35 -26.54
N PHE A 693 -27.75 -1.99 -26.18
CA PHE A 693 -27.44 -1.39 -24.89
C PHE A 693 -26.34 -0.35 -25.00
N LEU A 694 -26.41 0.67 -24.16
CA LEU A 694 -25.35 1.66 -23.99
C LEU A 694 -25.05 1.87 -22.51
N VAL A 695 -23.76 1.81 -22.21
CA VAL A 695 -23.17 2.09 -20.91
C VAL A 695 -22.66 3.52 -20.90
N PHE A 696 -23.11 4.29 -19.92
CA PHE A 696 -22.69 5.67 -19.69
C PHE A 696 -21.88 5.72 -18.40
N VAL A 697 -20.67 6.29 -18.47
CA VAL A 697 -19.80 6.46 -17.30
C VAL A 697 -19.51 7.94 -17.07
N GLY A 698 -19.80 8.40 -15.87
CA GLY A 698 -19.81 9.82 -15.53
C GLY A 698 -19.97 10.11 -14.04
N CYS A 699 -20.04 11.39 -13.68
CA CYS A 699 -20.10 11.84 -12.30
C CYS A 699 -21.53 12.20 -11.88
N SER A 700 -22.06 11.52 -10.85
CA SER A 700 -23.43 11.72 -10.35
C SER A 700 -24.51 11.66 -11.44
N LEU A 701 -24.42 10.67 -12.33
CA LEU A 701 -25.44 10.41 -13.35
C LEU A 701 -26.73 9.85 -12.72
N LYS A 702 -27.86 10.07 -13.39
CA LYS A 702 -29.15 9.42 -13.09
C LYS A 702 -29.67 8.71 -14.32
N GLU A 703 -30.38 7.61 -14.12
CA GLU A 703 -30.89 6.79 -15.21
C GLU A 703 -31.91 7.55 -16.09
N ASP A 704 -32.78 8.36 -15.48
CA ASP A 704 -33.79 9.15 -16.20
C ASP A 704 -33.17 10.24 -17.08
N ASP A 705 -32.17 10.97 -16.56
CA ASP A 705 -31.42 11.98 -17.32
C ASP A 705 -30.73 11.35 -18.56
N ILE A 706 -30.25 10.12 -18.43
CA ILE A 706 -29.63 9.34 -19.52
C ILE A 706 -30.69 8.79 -20.50
N LYS A 707 -31.86 8.34 -20.02
CA LYS A 707 -32.99 7.93 -20.88
C LYS A 707 -33.49 9.11 -21.73
N ASP A 708 -33.61 10.30 -21.15
CA ASP A 708 -34.00 11.51 -21.90
C ASP A 708 -32.91 12.00 -22.86
N TRP A 709 -31.63 11.81 -22.53
CA TRP A 709 -30.53 12.02 -23.48
C TRP A 709 -30.63 11.05 -24.66
N LEU A 710 -30.87 9.76 -24.41
CA LEU A 710 -31.03 8.72 -25.42
C LEU A 710 -32.25 8.95 -26.31
N ARG A 711 -33.40 9.30 -25.74
CA ARG A 711 -34.62 9.68 -26.48
C ARG A 711 -34.31 10.73 -27.54
N GLN A 712 -33.52 11.76 -27.22
CA GLN A 712 -33.13 12.81 -28.17
C GLN A 712 -32.23 12.34 -29.33
N THR A 713 -31.60 11.16 -29.23
CA THR A 713 -30.83 10.53 -30.31
C THR A 713 -31.67 9.60 -31.20
N ALA A 714 -32.88 9.24 -30.76
CA ALA A 714 -33.86 8.51 -31.56
C ALA A 714 -34.73 9.45 -32.43
N LYS A 715 -35.54 8.85 -33.30
CA LYS A 715 -36.55 9.55 -34.11
C LYS A 715 -37.57 10.22 -33.19
N GLN A 716 -37.57 11.56 -33.10
CA GLN A 716 -38.50 12.30 -32.24
C GLN A 716 -39.95 12.12 -32.69
N LYS A 717 -40.90 12.13 -31.74
CA LYS A 717 -42.32 12.30 -32.05
C LYS A 717 -42.54 13.68 -32.66
N PRO A 718 -43.14 13.80 -33.86
CA PRO A 718 -43.47 15.10 -34.42
C PRO A 718 -44.45 15.86 -33.52
N GLN A 719 -44.23 17.16 -33.34
CA GLN A 719 -45.13 17.97 -32.52
C GLN A 719 -46.38 18.38 -33.32
N ARG A 720 -47.53 18.37 -32.63
CA ARG A 720 -48.82 18.86 -33.16
C ARG A 720 -48.67 20.33 -33.56
N LYS A 721 -49.03 20.67 -34.80
CA LYS A 721 -49.04 22.06 -35.27
C LYS A 721 -50.21 22.80 -34.62
N ALA A 722 -49.95 23.96 -34.03
CA ALA A 722 -51.01 24.86 -33.55
C ALA A 722 -51.79 25.46 -34.73
N LEU A 723 -53.10 25.66 -34.55
CA LEU A 723 -53.95 26.34 -35.53
C LEU A 723 -53.53 27.81 -35.64
N LYS A 724 -53.43 28.34 -36.87
CA LYS A 724 -53.22 29.76 -37.10
C LYS A 724 -54.49 30.54 -36.74
N THR A 725 -54.31 31.64 -36.04
CA THR A 725 -55.36 32.65 -35.81
C THR A 725 -55.04 33.92 -36.60
N ARG A 726 -56.01 34.84 -36.73
CA ARG A 726 -55.83 36.10 -37.49
C ARG A 726 -54.64 36.94 -37.01
N GLY A 727 -54.32 36.91 -35.71
CA GLY A 727 -53.16 37.59 -35.13
C GLY A 727 -51.80 36.89 -35.38
N MET A 728 -51.79 35.71 -35.99
CA MET A 728 -50.57 34.96 -36.35
C MET A 728 -50.20 35.10 -37.84
N LEU A 729 -51.00 35.80 -38.66
CA LEU A 729 -50.65 36.09 -40.05
C LEU A 729 -49.58 37.18 -40.10
N THR A 730 -48.45 36.88 -40.73
CA THR A 730 -47.40 37.88 -40.97
C THR A 730 -47.82 38.88 -42.04
N SER A 731 -47.28 40.10 -41.98
CA SER A 731 -47.53 41.14 -43.00
C SER A 731 -47.14 40.71 -44.42
N GLN A 732 -46.26 39.70 -44.57
CA GLN A 732 -45.91 39.12 -45.87
C GLN A 732 -46.94 38.09 -46.34
N GLU A 733 -47.49 37.25 -45.46
CA GLU A 733 -48.62 36.37 -45.80
C GLU A 733 -49.84 37.20 -46.21
N ILE A 734 -50.17 38.27 -45.48
CA ILE A 734 -51.27 39.18 -45.82
C ILE A 734 -51.07 39.79 -47.22
N LYS A 735 -49.85 40.26 -47.54
CA LYS A 735 -49.53 40.74 -48.90
C LYS A 735 -49.65 39.64 -49.96
N ASN A 736 -49.19 38.42 -49.69
CA ASN A 736 -49.27 37.31 -50.63
C ASN A 736 -50.73 36.86 -50.89
N ILE A 737 -51.58 36.84 -49.85
CA ILE A 737 -53.03 36.59 -49.95
C ILE A 737 -53.66 37.66 -50.86
N HIS A 738 -53.34 38.94 -50.62
CA HIS A 738 -53.84 40.04 -51.44
C HIS A 738 -53.39 39.91 -52.89
N ILE A 739 -52.09 39.75 -53.16
CA ILE A 739 -51.54 39.61 -54.52
C ILE A 739 -52.20 38.44 -55.28
N LYS A 740 -52.52 37.32 -54.60
CA LYS A 740 -53.20 36.18 -55.22
C LYS A 740 -54.68 36.43 -55.55
N ARG A 741 -55.32 37.45 -54.95
CA ARG A 741 -56.78 37.70 -55.00
C ARG A 741 -57.20 39.14 -55.36
N HIS A 742 -56.26 40.04 -55.64
CA HIS A 742 -56.56 41.46 -55.91
C HIS A 742 -57.30 41.72 -57.23
N LEU A 743 -57.42 40.71 -58.09
CA LEU A 743 -58.14 40.74 -59.37
C LEU A 743 -59.50 39.99 -59.30
N ASP A 744 -59.86 39.43 -58.15
CA ASP A 744 -61.16 38.82 -57.93
C ASP A 744 -62.27 39.90 -57.98
N PRO A 745 -63.49 39.56 -58.45
CA PRO A 745 -64.53 40.53 -58.74
C PRO A 745 -64.91 41.38 -57.52
N LEU A 746 -64.97 42.70 -57.72
CA LEU A 746 -65.27 43.66 -56.67
C LEU A 746 -66.75 43.65 -56.26
N PRO A 747 -67.07 43.91 -54.98
CA PRO A 747 -68.44 44.12 -54.54
C PRO A 747 -69.10 45.30 -55.26
N ALA A 748 -70.43 45.25 -55.39
CA ALA A 748 -71.21 46.35 -55.97
C ALA A 748 -70.93 47.67 -55.23
N GLY A 749 -70.62 48.72 -55.99
CA GLY A 749 -70.24 50.03 -55.44
C GLY A 749 -68.74 50.24 -55.19
N TYR A 750 -67.87 49.30 -55.57
CA TYR A 750 -66.41 49.46 -55.54
C TYR A 750 -65.79 49.38 -56.95
N PHE A 751 -64.72 50.14 -57.18
CA PHE A 751 -63.89 50.08 -58.38
C PHE A 751 -62.40 50.21 -58.02
N TYR A 752 -61.51 49.66 -58.87
CA TYR A 752 -60.06 49.84 -58.74
C TYR A 752 -59.60 50.93 -59.71
N ASN A 753 -58.90 51.94 -59.22
CA ASN A 753 -58.52 53.13 -60.01
C ASN A 753 -57.14 53.04 -60.68
N GLY A 754 -56.47 51.88 -60.58
CA GLY A 754 -55.10 51.67 -61.04
C GLY A 754 -54.05 51.67 -59.91
N THR A 755 -54.34 52.25 -58.74
CA THR A 755 -53.44 52.29 -57.58
C THR A 755 -54.10 51.90 -56.25
N GLN A 756 -55.40 52.15 -56.06
CA GLN A 756 -56.16 51.88 -54.84
C GLN A 756 -57.59 51.44 -55.17
N PHE A 757 -58.24 50.75 -54.23
CA PHE A 757 -59.66 50.42 -54.30
C PHE A 757 -60.48 51.61 -53.76
N VAL A 758 -61.54 51.99 -54.46
CA VAL A 758 -62.36 53.17 -54.13
C VAL A 758 -63.84 52.77 -54.10
N ASN A 759 -64.59 53.25 -53.10
CA ASN A 759 -66.03 53.03 -53.02
C ASN A 759 -66.83 54.17 -53.69
N PHE A 760 -68.15 54.01 -53.83
CA PHE A 760 -69.05 55.00 -54.42
C PHE A 760 -69.11 56.35 -53.66
N PHE A 761 -68.68 56.39 -52.39
CA PHE A 761 -68.61 57.59 -51.56
C PHE A 761 -67.25 58.32 -51.64
N GLY A 762 -66.25 57.72 -52.31
CA GLY A 762 -64.91 58.26 -52.50
C GLY A 762 -63.85 57.78 -51.49
N ASP A 763 -64.21 56.92 -50.53
CA ASP A 763 -63.26 56.33 -49.58
C ASP A 763 -62.29 55.40 -50.31
N LYS A 764 -61.02 55.43 -49.89
CA LYS A 764 -59.92 54.67 -50.54
C LYS A 764 -59.35 53.62 -49.60
N MET A 765 -59.01 52.45 -50.13
CA MET A 765 -58.33 51.38 -49.40
C MET A 765 -57.15 50.79 -50.20
N ASP A 766 -56.07 50.47 -49.48
CA ASP A 766 -54.85 49.87 -50.04
C ASP A 766 -54.95 48.34 -50.26
N TYR A 767 -56.01 47.72 -49.72
CA TYR A 767 -56.30 46.29 -49.85
C TYR A 767 -57.70 46.10 -50.44
N HIS A 768 -57.94 44.91 -51.02
CA HIS A 768 -59.23 44.57 -51.64
C HIS A 768 -60.38 44.65 -50.62
N PRO A 769 -61.59 45.11 -51.01
CA PRO A 769 -62.72 45.21 -50.08
C PRO A 769 -63.11 43.91 -49.37
N LEU A 770 -62.83 42.74 -49.98
CA LEU A 770 -63.08 41.41 -49.40
C LEU A 770 -61.83 40.80 -48.74
N MET A 771 -60.78 41.58 -48.44
CA MET A 771 -59.53 41.08 -47.86
C MET A 771 -59.75 40.30 -46.54
N ASP A 772 -60.74 40.70 -45.75
CA ASP A 772 -61.13 39.98 -44.52
C ASP A 772 -61.69 38.58 -44.80
N GLN A 773 -62.44 38.40 -45.90
CA GLN A 773 -62.87 37.08 -46.35
C GLN A 773 -61.67 36.29 -46.87
N PHE A 774 -60.83 36.87 -47.72
CA PHE A 774 -59.64 36.18 -48.24
C PHE A 774 -58.65 35.73 -47.15
N MET A 775 -58.54 36.47 -46.05
CA MET A 775 -57.78 36.06 -44.88
C MET A 775 -58.45 34.92 -44.11
N ASN A 776 -59.79 34.93 -43.98
CA ASN A 776 -60.53 33.84 -43.36
C ASN A 776 -60.46 32.55 -44.20
N ASP A 777 -60.68 32.63 -45.52
CA ASP A 777 -60.56 31.50 -46.46
C ASP A 777 -59.16 30.86 -46.39
N TYR A 778 -58.12 31.69 -46.37
CA TYR A 778 -56.73 31.24 -46.23
C TYR A 778 -56.45 30.60 -44.86
N LEU A 779 -57.00 31.16 -43.78
CA LEU A 779 -56.90 30.57 -42.44
C LEU A 779 -57.64 29.24 -42.36
N GLU A 780 -58.81 29.11 -42.99
CA GLU A 780 -59.56 27.85 -43.03
C GLU A 780 -58.80 26.78 -43.82
N GLU A 781 -58.27 27.11 -45.01
CA GLU A 781 -57.44 26.20 -45.81
C GLU A 781 -56.20 25.71 -45.03
N VAL A 782 -55.42 26.64 -44.47
CA VAL A 782 -54.20 26.31 -43.72
C VAL A 782 -54.51 25.58 -42.42
N ASN A 783 -55.61 25.91 -41.74
CA ASN A 783 -56.04 25.16 -40.55
C ASN A 783 -56.54 23.76 -40.91
N ARG A 784 -57.22 23.59 -42.05
CA ARG A 784 -57.63 22.27 -42.57
C ARG A 784 -56.44 21.39 -42.94
N GLU A 785 -55.39 21.96 -43.51
CA GLU A 785 -54.10 21.27 -43.71
C GLU A 785 -53.40 20.94 -42.38
N ILE A 786 -53.37 21.86 -41.43
CA ILE A 786 -52.81 21.66 -40.08
C ILE A 786 -53.56 20.54 -39.34
N GLU A 787 -54.89 20.53 -39.38
CA GLU A 787 -55.70 19.46 -38.81
C GLU A 787 -55.50 18.13 -39.54
N LYS A 788 -55.40 18.12 -40.87
CA LYS A 788 -55.11 16.89 -41.63
C LYS A 788 -53.77 16.31 -41.19
N TYR A 789 -52.73 17.14 -41.14
CA TYR A 789 -51.41 16.77 -40.62
C TYR A 789 -51.49 16.26 -39.17
N ASN A 790 -52.23 16.94 -38.30
CA ASN A 790 -52.39 16.53 -36.90
C ASN A 790 -53.15 15.19 -36.78
N ARG A 791 -54.19 14.93 -37.59
CA ARG A 791 -54.88 13.64 -37.67
C ARG A 791 -53.98 12.53 -38.22
N GLU A 792 -53.14 12.84 -39.20
CA GLU A 792 -52.12 11.92 -39.74
C GLU A 792 -51.00 11.61 -38.73
N LEU A 793 -50.73 12.50 -37.76
CA LEU A 793 -49.85 12.25 -36.61
C LEU A 793 -50.54 11.47 -35.50
N ASP A 794 -51.80 11.80 -35.17
CA ASP A 794 -52.58 11.10 -34.13
C ASP A 794 -52.81 9.62 -34.52
N ASN A 795 -52.90 9.32 -35.83
CA ASN A 795 -52.97 7.97 -36.39
C ASN A 795 -51.61 7.24 -36.50
N GLN A 796 -50.48 7.88 -36.19
CA GLN A 796 -49.16 7.22 -36.19
C GLN A 796 -48.81 6.71 -34.80
N GLU A 797 -48.78 5.38 -34.63
CA GLU A 797 -48.32 4.72 -33.41
C GLU A 797 -46.85 5.06 -33.13
N TYR A 798 -46.66 6.04 -32.24
CA TYR A 798 -45.36 6.44 -31.74
C TYR A 798 -45.14 5.82 -30.36
N HIS A 799 -44.20 4.89 -30.32
CA HIS A 799 -43.73 4.19 -29.13
C HIS A 799 -42.41 4.77 -28.63
N ASP A 800 -42.19 4.74 -27.31
CA ASP A 800 -40.90 5.10 -26.72
C ASP A 800 -39.77 4.09 -27.06
N LEU A 801 -38.53 4.55 -26.89
CA LEU A 801 -37.29 3.77 -27.05
C LEU A 801 -37.21 2.59 -26.07
N PHE A 802 -37.88 2.72 -24.91
CA PHE A 802 -37.83 1.77 -23.79
C PHE A 802 -39.14 0.98 -23.58
N GLU A 803 -40.16 1.19 -24.43
CA GLU A 803 -41.36 0.35 -24.42
C GLU A 803 -41.02 -1.06 -24.92
N GLN A 804 -41.37 -2.08 -24.12
CA GLN A 804 -41.33 -3.47 -24.55
C GLN A 804 -42.32 -3.69 -25.71
N LYS A 805 -41.99 -4.63 -26.60
CA LYS A 805 -42.98 -5.14 -27.56
C LYS A 805 -44.00 -5.99 -26.80
N THR A 806 -45.24 -5.50 -26.76
CA THR A 806 -46.45 -6.30 -26.56
C THR A 806 -46.70 -7.17 -27.79
#